data_AF-A0A6L7IR56-F1
#
_entry.id   AF-A0A6L7IR56-F1
#
_cell.length_a   1.000
_cell.length_b   1.000
_cell.length_c   1.000
_cell.angle_alpha   90.00
_cell.angle_beta   90.00
_cell.angle_gamma   90.00
#
_symmetry.space_group_name_H-M   'P 1'
#
loop_
_entity.id
_entity.type
_entity.pdbx_description
1 polymer ?
#
loop_
_entity_poly.entity_id
_entity_poly.type
_entity_poly.pdbx_seq_one_letter_code
_entity_poly.pdbx_strand_id
1 'polypeptide(L)'
;MAIEMKRLEEVARIFDDRCAPVRGAQRLLRKGPYRLYVETGFVPFDEYAFEGRYLLLGSVCNVEAPDGCLLVTEARGKFSATDLYHVIACDDDADTSYLRQMLSRIPAAAHADMSGQTVRLTENSLRHIPVPWPETGVRRAVARYLEECDARCRDRRERDRSLFEKGVESYREAAERSARTIELGGACVVREGSLLPVDKRSAQGSLPAVSSQGVMAHTDEEGVRQPCIVVGQAGQYLVGRLMPEGAYPLANTVALTMDASAPLTVEALVFALASVGIRPRLRVSDRAVDALALPLERLSMLEIPLIGEDERDARYAEMLAILSEVEEGERAVREARAAAEALVGGLLAGRDEVLERFVGPSARERLEALVQDVRSDLAHAAGAAVSPFDAAWELLPLLFVRLVDGGAAWARVAAAEDALAQVDEELERFAARDEGLSFLGDLALRTSSLDASAQRRMVDRVGDLRLDEEGGVLLRWLALGHESEPDAPCPVSVSDLVARIALAFNPSAAQAYDPHVGAGDALAALRRLAPAVRCVGQVVRFSDALAAKLAARCEGWSFDDGALAVGSALAEDAHAGELADAVVSVLPPNQGEWTDHAPDPGDARWVFGVPPRNKANLAWVQQAFAHRAPGGIAVLAASNAVLHESRGCEPAVRAALIGSGCVRAVVSLPGGLFDDGRAPLSIIVLGDERATTFETLFVNALECGVPSGSAAVRELPIDARDRIVSTIERWIATGSCAPVSGFARSVPVDEVAALGDLTPWSYV
;
A
#
# COMPACT_ATOMS: atom_id res chain seq x y z
N MET A 1 22.94 -23.08 8.40
CA MET A 1 22.33 -23.35 7.09
C MET A 1 23.11 -22.55 6.06
N ALA A 2 23.40 -23.11 4.89
CA ALA A 2 24.28 -22.48 3.91
C ALA A 2 23.49 -22.07 2.66
N ILE A 3 23.66 -20.83 2.21
CA ILE A 3 23.24 -20.38 0.88
C ILE A 3 23.99 -21.22 -0.16
N GLU A 4 23.26 -22.05 -0.91
CA GLU A 4 23.82 -22.79 -2.05
C GLU A 4 23.84 -21.86 -3.28
N MET A 5 25.01 -21.63 -3.87
CA MET A 5 25.12 -20.90 -5.13
C MET A 5 24.91 -21.85 -6.31
N LYS A 6 23.87 -21.64 -7.09
CA LYS A 6 23.55 -22.44 -8.29
C LYS A 6 23.74 -21.64 -9.55
N ARG A 7 24.01 -22.30 -10.67
CA ARG A 7 23.96 -21.65 -11.98
C ARG A 7 22.50 -21.42 -12.37
N LEU A 8 22.24 -20.36 -13.12
CA LEU A 8 20.91 -20.04 -13.61
C LEU A 8 20.22 -21.21 -14.32
N GLU A 9 20.97 -21.97 -15.13
CA GLU A 9 20.45 -23.14 -15.85
C GLU A 9 20.00 -24.31 -14.95
N GLU A 10 20.48 -24.36 -13.70
CA GLU A 10 20.09 -25.38 -12.73
C GLU A 10 18.74 -25.06 -12.06
N VAL A 11 18.30 -23.80 -12.13
CA VAL A 11 17.14 -23.28 -11.39
C VAL A 11 16.05 -22.71 -12.29
N ALA A 12 16.39 -22.37 -13.54
CA ALA A 12 15.47 -21.78 -14.50
C ALA A 12 15.68 -22.38 -15.91
N ARG A 13 14.57 -22.46 -16.66
CA ARG A 13 14.59 -22.84 -18.08
C ARG A 13 14.69 -21.59 -18.94
N ILE A 14 15.44 -21.70 -20.04
CA ILE A 14 15.63 -20.65 -21.05
C ILE A 14 14.86 -21.07 -22.31
N PHE A 15 14.06 -20.16 -22.87
CA PHE A 15 13.07 -20.42 -23.92
C PHE A 15 13.31 -19.59 -25.19
N ASP A 16 14.57 -19.30 -25.50
CA ASP A 16 14.95 -18.46 -26.64
C ASP A 16 14.50 -19.05 -27.99
N ASP A 17 14.29 -20.36 -28.05
CA ASP A 17 13.78 -21.10 -29.22
C ASP A 17 12.32 -20.74 -29.57
N ARG A 18 11.57 -20.19 -28.62
CA ARG A 18 10.17 -19.75 -28.79
C ARG A 18 10.04 -18.27 -29.17
N CYS A 19 11.14 -17.52 -29.19
CA CYS A 19 11.13 -16.09 -29.54
C CYS A 19 10.82 -15.87 -31.03
N ALA A 20 10.02 -14.83 -31.31
CA ALA A 20 9.54 -14.54 -32.65
C ALA A 20 10.57 -13.69 -33.44
N PRO A 21 11.06 -14.13 -34.62
CA PRO A 21 12.03 -13.38 -35.40
C PRO A 21 11.37 -12.27 -36.24
N VAL A 22 10.57 -11.40 -35.63
CA VAL A 22 9.79 -10.36 -36.32
C VAL A 22 10.58 -9.05 -36.37
N ARG A 23 10.84 -8.51 -37.57
CA ARG A 23 11.67 -7.29 -37.78
C ARG A 23 10.94 -6.20 -38.57
N GLY A 24 11.21 -4.93 -38.24
CA GLY A 24 10.85 -3.77 -39.05
C GLY A 24 9.34 -3.57 -39.29
N ALA A 25 8.95 -3.21 -40.52
CA ALA A 25 7.59 -2.80 -40.90
C ALA A 25 6.49 -3.86 -40.64
N GLN A 26 6.85 -5.15 -40.51
CA GLN A 26 5.90 -6.21 -40.15
C GLN A 26 5.30 -6.03 -38.75
N ARG A 27 5.98 -5.30 -37.86
CA ARG A 27 5.51 -4.99 -36.50
C ARG A 27 4.41 -3.92 -36.50
N LEU A 28 4.42 -2.98 -37.45
CA LEU A 28 3.52 -1.83 -37.53
C LEU A 28 2.14 -2.16 -38.13
N LEU A 29 2.02 -3.33 -38.78
CA LEU A 29 0.79 -3.76 -39.46
C LEU A 29 -0.10 -4.67 -38.61
N ARG A 30 0.36 -5.10 -37.43
CA ARG A 30 -0.37 -6.02 -36.54
C ARG A 30 -1.10 -5.24 -35.44
N LYS A 31 -2.33 -5.65 -35.12
CA LYS A 31 -3.24 -4.93 -34.19
C LYS A 31 -3.96 -5.85 -33.20
N GLY A 32 -3.45 -7.06 -33.02
CA GLY A 32 -4.05 -8.03 -32.13
C GLY A 32 -3.91 -7.73 -30.64
N PRO A 33 -4.57 -8.53 -29.79
CA PRO A 33 -4.75 -8.24 -28.37
C PRO A 33 -3.51 -8.56 -27.51
N TYR A 34 -2.50 -9.23 -28.06
CA TYR A 34 -1.33 -9.71 -27.31
C TYR A 34 -0.15 -8.74 -27.41
N ARG A 35 0.77 -8.82 -26.45
CA ARG A 35 1.97 -7.98 -26.41
C ARG A 35 3.12 -8.68 -27.13
N LEU A 36 3.78 -8.01 -28.07
CA LEU A 36 5.10 -8.40 -28.58
C LEU A 36 6.15 -7.48 -27.96
N TYR A 37 7.04 -8.03 -27.13
CA TYR A 37 8.17 -7.30 -26.54
C TYR A 37 9.25 -7.06 -27.59
N VAL A 38 9.69 -5.80 -27.69
CA VAL A 38 10.61 -5.25 -28.70
C VAL A 38 11.62 -4.30 -28.03
N GLU A 39 12.55 -3.72 -28.81
CA GLU A 39 13.62 -2.84 -28.34
C GLU A 39 13.14 -1.66 -27.48
N THR A 40 11.91 -1.18 -27.71
CA THR A 40 11.34 -0.02 -26.99
C THR A 40 10.05 -0.39 -26.27
N GLY A 41 10.07 -1.46 -25.48
CA GLY A 41 8.92 -1.92 -24.69
C GLY A 41 8.11 -2.98 -25.42
N PHE A 42 6.83 -2.72 -25.70
CA PHE A 42 5.98 -3.68 -26.42
C PHE A 42 5.06 -3.01 -27.44
N VAL A 43 4.65 -3.78 -28.44
CA VAL A 43 3.65 -3.40 -29.45
C VAL A 43 2.50 -4.42 -29.49
N PRO A 44 1.29 -4.02 -29.93
CA PRO A 44 0.19 -4.97 -30.17
C PRO A 44 0.56 -6.04 -31.20
N PHE A 45 0.06 -7.26 -31.01
CA PHE A 45 0.43 -8.42 -31.80
C PHE A 45 -0.69 -9.47 -31.84
N ASP A 46 -0.77 -10.19 -32.95
CA ASP A 46 -1.89 -11.09 -33.25
C ASP A 46 -1.77 -12.48 -32.59
N GLU A 47 -0.55 -12.90 -32.27
CA GLU A 47 -0.24 -14.24 -31.78
C GLU A 47 0.47 -14.20 -30.42
N TYR A 48 0.48 -15.31 -29.68
CA TYR A 48 1.27 -15.43 -28.45
C TYR A 48 2.09 -16.71 -28.46
N ALA A 49 3.35 -16.61 -28.02
CA ALA A 49 4.25 -17.74 -27.87
C ALA A 49 4.36 -18.20 -26.41
N PHE A 50 4.00 -17.33 -25.46
CA PHE A 50 4.14 -17.54 -24.03
C PHE A 50 2.82 -17.25 -23.30
N GLU A 51 2.53 -18.05 -22.28
CA GLU A 51 1.39 -17.89 -21.37
C GLU A 51 1.86 -18.21 -19.95
N GLY A 52 1.70 -17.26 -19.03
CA GLY A 52 2.17 -17.38 -17.63
C GLY A 52 3.07 -16.22 -17.22
N ARG A 53 3.96 -16.44 -16.25
CA ARG A 53 4.95 -15.47 -15.76
C ARG A 53 6.35 -15.87 -16.24
N TYR A 54 7.03 -14.94 -16.91
CA TYR A 54 8.38 -15.12 -17.42
C TYR A 54 9.19 -13.84 -17.21
N LEU A 55 10.51 -13.99 -17.22
CA LEU A 55 11.46 -12.88 -17.18
C LEU A 55 12.12 -12.73 -18.55
N LEU A 56 12.22 -11.48 -19.00
CA LEU A 56 12.84 -11.08 -20.25
C LEU A 56 14.12 -10.33 -19.92
N LEU A 57 15.26 -10.85 -20.38
CA LEU A 57 16.55 -10.17 -20.28
C LEU A 57 17.00 -9.78 -21.68
N GLY A 58 17.51 -8.56 -21.86
CA GLY A 58 18.05 -8.14 -23.15
C GLY A 58 19.21 -9.02 -23.61
N SER A 59 19.20 -9.47 -24.87
CA SER A 59 20.35 -10.17 -25.47
C SER A 59 21.34 -9.18 -26.11
N VAL A 60 20.84 -8.19 -26.86
CA VAL A 60 21.64 -7.16 -27.56
C VAL A 60 21.11 -5.73 -27.36
N CYS A 61 19.88 -5.59 -26.90
CA CYS A 61 19.28 -4.30 -26.52
C CYS A 61 18.74 -4.44 -25.11
N ASN A 62 18.66 -3.34 -24.35
CA ASN A 62 18.06 -3.35 -23.01
C ASN A 62 18.71 -4.41 -22.08
N VAL A 63 20.04 -4.55 -22.16
CA VAL A 63 20.79 -5.49 -21.32
C VAL A 63 21.05 -4.90 -19.93
N GLU A 64 21.30 -3.60 -19.88
CA GLU A 64 21.69 -2.87 -18.68
C GLU A 64 20.62 -1.84 -18.30
N ALA A 65 20.27 -1.80 -17.02
CA ALA A 65 19.40 -0.81 -16.43
C ALA A 65 20.19 0.47 -16.08
N PRO A 66 19.53 1.62 -15.83
CA PRO A 66 20.23 2.87 -15.51
C PRO A 66 21.14 2.84 -14.27
N ASP A 67 20.99 1.82 -13.42
CA ASP A 67 21.82 1.58 -12.23
C ASP A 67 23.04 0.67 -12.51
N GLY A 68 23.23 0.23 -13.75
CA GLY A 68 24.33 -0.62 -14.18
C GLY A 68 24.11 -2.13 -13.96
N CYS A 69 22.95 -2.52 -13.43
CA CYS A 69 22.58 -3.92 -13.25
C CYS A 69 21.90 -4.49 -14.50
N LEU A 70 21.73 -5.81 -14.55
CA LEU A 70 20.95 -6.46 -15.61
C LEU A 70 19.52 -5.92 -15.63
N LEU A 71 19.05 -5.50 -16.80
CA LEU A 71 17.67 -5.09 -16.98
C LEU A 71 16.79 -6.34 -17.15
N VAL A 72 16.00 -6.63 -16.11
CA VAL A 72 15.06 -7.76 -16.10
C VAL A 72 13.65 -7.23 -16.20
N THR A 73 12.96 -7.55 -17.30
CA THR A 73 11.56 -7.18 -17.51
C THR A 73 10.66 -8.37 -17.25
N GLU A 74 9.67 -8.22 -16.38
CA GLU A 74 8.71 -9.28 -16.15
C GLU A 74 7.56 -9.22 -17.18
N ALA A 75 7.24 -10.37 -17.77
CA ALA A 75 6.16 -10.54 -18.73
C ALA A 75 5.12 -11.52 -18.17
N ARG A 76 3.85 -11.12 -18.25
CA ARG A 76 2.72 -11.87 -17.67
C ARG A 76 1.58 -12.07 -18.65
N GLY A 77 0.85 -13.16 -18.47
CA GLY A 77 -0.30 -13.50 -19.29
C GLY A 77 0.14 -14.00 -20.68
N LYS A 78 -0.65 -13.72 -21.70
CA LYS A 78 -0.37 -14.13 -23.09
C LYS A 78 0.46 -13.07 -23.81
N PHE A 79 1.67 -13.42 -24.22
CA PHE A 79 2.59 -12.52 -24.92
C PHE A 79 3.55 -13.26 -25.86
N SER A 80 4.29 -12.49 -26.65
CA SER A 80 5.42 -12.92 -27.47
C SER A 80 6.62 -12.01 -27.20
N ALA A 81 7.83 -12.51 -27.40
CA ALA A 81 9.07 -11.72 -27.32
C ALA A 81 9.89 -11.91 -28.60
N THR A 82 10.65 -10.90 -29.02
CA THR A 82 11.56 -11.03 -30.17
C THR A 82 12.85 -11.77 -29.81
N ASP A 83 13.65 -12.10 -30.82
CA ASP A 83 15.01 -12.66 -30.72
C ASP A 83 16.03 -11.72 -30.01
N LEU A 84 15.57 -10.56 -29.54
CA LEU A 84 16.34 -9.55 -28.81
C LEU A 84 16.29 -9.75 -27.30
N TYR A 85 15.49 -10.72 -26.84
CA TYR A 85 15.33 -11.08 -25.45
C TYR A 85 15.68 -12.54 -25.23
N HIS A 86 16.30 -12.81 -24.10
CA HIS A 86 16.30 -14.10 -23.46
C HIS A 86 15.03 -14.24 -22.61
N VAL A 87 14.31 -15.35 -22.75
CA VAL A 87 13.06 -15.60 -22.00
C VAL A 87 13.31 -16.72 -21.01
N ILE A 88 13.16 -16.44 -19.72
CA ILE A 88 13.43 -17.41 -18.66
C ILE A 88 12.27 -17.53 -17.67
N ALA A 89 12.09 -18.72 -17.11
CA ALA A 89 11.16 -18.96 -16.00
C ALA A 89 11.61 -20.17 -15.16
N CYS A 90 11.23 -20.16 -13.88
CA CYS A 90 11.33 -21.33 -13.00
C CYS A 90 10.13 -22.26 -13.20
N ASP A 91 10.13 -23.41 -12.51
CA ASP A 91 9.00 -24.34 -12.56
C ASP A 91 7.74 -23.78 -11.87
N ASP A 92 7.88 -22.81 -10.96
CA ASP A 92 6.76 -22.09 -10.34
C ASP A 92 6.94 -20.55 -10.34
N ASP A 93 5.82 -19.84 -10.20
CA ASP A 93 5.76 -18.38 -10.24
C ASP A 93 6.49 -17.70 -9.08
N ALA A 94 6.54 -18.34 -7.90
CA ALA A 94 7.18 -17.76 -6.71
C ALA A 94 8.71 -17.79 -6.83
N ASP A 95 9.26 -18.91 -7.32
CA ASP A 95 10.69 -19.02 -7.65
C ASP A 95 11.07 -18.08 -8.82
N THR A 96 10.16 -17.87 -9.78
CA THR A 96 10.36 -16.88 -10.85
C THR A 96 10.40 -15.44 -10.31
N SER A 97 9.54 -15.09 -9.36
CA SER A 97 9.57 -13.81 -8.63
C SER A 97 10.88 -13.63 -7.85
N TYR A 98 11.31 -14.65 -7.10
CA TYR A 98 12.58 -14.62 -6.38
C TYR A 98 13.76 -14.39 -7.34
N LEU A 99 13.78 -15.12 -8.45
CA LEU A 99 14.84 -15.03 -9.44
C LEU A 99 14.93 -13.63 -10.07
N ARG A 100 13.79 -12.99 -10.35
CA ARG A 100 13.76 -11.60 -10.83
C ARG A 100 14.50 -10.67 -9.89
N GLN A 101 14.24 -10.79 -8.59
CA GLN A 101 14.83 -9.92 -7.57
C GLN A 101 16.35 -10.09 -7.50
N MET A 102 16.84 -11.32 -7.64
CA MET A 102 18.28 -11.59 -7.67
C MET A 102 18.92 -11.04 -8.94
N LEU A 103 18.39 -11.40 -10.12
CA LEU A 103 18.97 -11.03 -11.40
C LEU A 103 19.00 -9.52 -11.63
N SER A 104 17.97 -8.79 -11.18
CA SER A 104 17.90 -7.33 -11.33
C SER A 104 18.98 -6.56 -10.56
N ARG A 105 19.77 -7.23 -9.71
CA ARG A 105 20.83 -6.63 -8.88
C ARG A 105 22.22 -7.15 -9.23
N ILE A 106 22.34 -7.96 -10.27
CA ILE A 106 23.63 -8.43 -10.76
C ILE A 106 24.18 -7.38 -11.74
N PRO A 107 25.43 -6.89 -11.56
CA PRO A 107 26.05 -5.94 -12.49
C PRO A 107 26.09 -6.50 -13.91
N ALA A 108 25.57 -5.75 -14.89
CA ALA A 108 25.55 -6.21 -16.28
C ALA A 108 26.98 -6.43 -16.80
N ALA A 109 27.92 -5.55 -16.44
CA ALA A 109 29.33 -5.63 -16.80
C ALA A 109 30.05 -6.90 -16.31
N ALA A 110 29.49 -7.63 -15.35
CA ALA A 110 30.07 -8.90 -14.89
C ALA A 110 29.79 -10.06 -15.85
N HIS A 111 28.75 -9.97 -16.69
CA HIS A 111 28.27 -11.09 -17.51
C HIS A 111 27.99 -10.72 -18.98
N ALA A 112 27.85 -9.44 -19.29
CA ALA A 112 27.67 -8.93 -20.64
C ALA A 112 28.98 -8.39 -21.23
N ASP A 113 29.13 -8.51 -22.55
CA ASP A 113 30.20 -7.87 -23.30
C ASP A 113 29.90 -6.38 -23.45
N MET A 114 30.70 -5.57 -22.75
CA MET A 114 30.63 -4.10 -22.73
C MET A 114 31.61 -3.45 -23.71
N SER A 115 32.44 -4.23 -24.42
CA SER A 115 33.57 -3.71 -25.22
C SER A 115 33.16 -3.22 -26.62
N GLY A 116 31.99 -3.65 -27.11
CA GLY A 116 31.46 -3.29 -28.42
C GLY A 116 30.57 -2.05 -28.44
N GLN A 117 30.13 -1.63 -29.64
CA GLN A 117 29.14 -0.55 -29.81
C GLN A 117 27.75 -0.90 -29.27
N THR A 118 27.47 -2.19 -29.06
CA THR A 118 26.21 -2.72 -28.51
C THR A 118 26.54 -3.67 -27.36
N VAL A 119 25.99 -3.39 -26.17
CA VAL A 119 26.11 -4.27 -25.01
C VAL A 119 25.43 -5.60 -25.33
N ARG A 120 26.10 -6.72 -25.08
CA ARG A 120 25.57 -8.05 -25.42
C ARG A 120 25.66 -9.02 -24.25
N LEU A 121 24.52 -9.59 -23.87
CA LEU A 121 24.45 -10.77 -23.02
C LEU A 121 24.28 -12.00 -23.92
N THR A 122 25.17 -12.98 -23.79
CA THR A 122 25.05 -14.23 -24.54
C THR A 122 24.27 -15.26 -23.73
N GLU A 123 23.58 -16.17 -24.40
CA GLU A 123 22.89 -17.29 -23.73
C GLU A 123 23.86 -18.11 -22.86
N ASN A 124 25.10 -18.32 -23.32
CA ASN A 124 26.12 -19.02 -22.54
C ASN A 124 26.51 -18.25 -21.26
N SER A 125 26.68 -16.93 -21.35
CA SER A 125 26.92 -16.09 -20.18
C SER A 125 25.74 -16.15 -19.20
N LEU A 126 24.51 -16.04 -19.73
CA LEU A 126 23.26 -16.09 -18.97
C LEU A 126 23.14 -17.39 -18.16
N ARG A 127 23.36 -18.55 -18.81
CA ARG A 127 23.31 -19.89 -18.17
C ARG A 127 24.21 -20.01 -16.94
N HIS A 128 25.37 -19.35 -16.98
CA HIS A 128 26.41 -19.46 -15.96
C HIS A 128 26.35 -18.36 -14.89
N ILE A 129 25.33 -17.50 -14.90
CA ILE A 129 25.14 -16.51 -13.85
C ILE A 129 24.93 -17.26 -12.51
N PRO A 130 25.74 -16.97 -11.47
CA PRO A 130 25.55 -17.56 -10.16
C PRO A 130 24.37 -16.89 -9.44
N VAL A 131 23.46 -17.71 -8.91
CA VAL A 131 22.26 -17.27 -8.20
C VAL A 131 22.24 -17.93 -6.81
N PRO A 132 22.05 -17.18 -5.72
CA PRO A 132 21.85 -17.75 -4.40
C PRO A 132 20.53 -18.52 -4.38
N TRP A 133 20.55 -19.75 -3.88
CA TRP A 133 19.39 -20.64 -3.94
C TRP A 133 19.13 -21.34 -2.59
N PRO A 134 18.69 -20.59 -1.56
CA PRO A 134 18.35 -21.16 -0.26
C PRO A 134 17.11 -22.06 -0.35
N GLU A 135 16.72 -22.71 0.75
CA GLU A 135 15.52 -23.58 0.78
C GLU A 135 14.23 -22.84 0.38
N THR A 136 13.25 -23.58 -0.15
CA THR A 136 12.03 -23.02 -0.75
C THR A 136 11.26 -22.08 0.19
N GLY A 137 11.14 -22.42 1.48
CA GLY A 137 10.46 -21.56 2.46
C GLY A 137 11.15 -20.21 2.62
N VAL A 138 12.48 -20.21 2.64
CA VAL A 138 13.31 -19.00 2.74
C VAL A 138 13.23 -18.17 1.45
N ARG A 139 13.30 -18.81 0.27
CA ARG A 139 13.14 -18.10 -1.02
C ARG A 139 11.82 -17.35 -1.09
N ARG A 140 10.71 -18.00 -0.69
CA ARG A 140 9.38 -17.38 -0.67
C ARG A 140 9.30 -16.22 0.32
N ALA A 141 9.87 -16.37 1.51
CA ALA A 141 9.88 -15.30 2.51
C ALA A 141 10.71 -14.09 2.05
N VAL A 142 11.87 -14.32 1.43
CA VAL A 142 12.71 -13.27 0.84
C VAL A 142 11.98 -12.57 -0.30
N ALA A 143 11.39 -13.34 -1.23
CA ALA A 143 10.64 -12.78 -2.35
C ALA A 143 9.47 -11.91 -1.88
N ARG A 144 8.68 -12.41 -0.92
CA ARG A 144 7.56 -11.66 -0.33
C ARG A 144 8.03 -10.36 0.30
N TYR A 145 9.09 -10.38 1.10
CA TYR A 145 9.63 -9.17 1.71
C TYR A 145 10.11 -8.14 0.68
N LEU A 146 10.81 -8.58 -0.37
CA LEU A 146 11.28 -7.66 -1.41
C LEU A 146 10.10 -7.08 -2.21
N GLU A 147 9.08 -7.88 -2.50
CA GLU A 147 7.83 -7.41 -3.11
C GLU A 147 7.08 -6.42 -2.22
N GLU A 148 7.05 -6.64 -0.89
CA GLU A 148 6.48 -5.71 0.10
C GLU A 148 7.27 -4.39 0.15
N CYS A 149 8.61 -4.44 0.15
CA CYS A 149 9.44 -3.24 0.08
C CYS A 149 9.16 -2.46 -1.21
N ASP A 150 9.07 -3.14 -2.36
CA ASP A 150 8.75 -2.52 -3.64
C ASP A 150 7.34 -1.92 -3.64
N ALA A 151 6.34 -2.62 -3.08
CA ALA A 151 4.96 -2.15 -2.95
C ALA A 151 4.88 -0.91 -2.06
N ARG A 152 5.45 -0.97 -0.86
CA ARG A 152 5.55 0.20 0.04
C ARG A 152 6.23 1.39 -0.62
N CYS A 153 7.29 1.15 -1.39
CA CYS A 153 7.94 2.22 -2.15
C CYS A 153 7.03 2.82 -3.23
N ARG A 154 6.20 2.01 -3.91
CA ARG A 154 5.22 2.50 -4.89
C ARG A 154 4.11 3.28 -4.20
N ASP A 155 3.47 2.68 -3.20
CA ASP A 155 2.34 3.26 -2.47
C ASP A 155 2.74 4.58 -1.82
N ARG A 156 3.93 4.64 -1.21
CA ARG A 156 4.42 5.87 -0.60
C ARG A 156 4.65 6.96 -1.63
N ARG A 157 5.26 6.65 -2.78
CA ARG A 157 5.45 7.64 -3.85
C ARG A 157 4.13 8.14 -4.41
N GLU A 158 3.13 7.27 -4.51
CA GLU A 158 1.80 7.64 -4.98
C GLU A 158 1.07 8.53 -3.96
N ARG A 159 1.18 8.22 -2.66
CA ARG A 159 0.72 9.07 -1.56
C ARG A 159 1.38 10.44 -1.56
N ASP A 160 2.71 10.48 -1.61
CA ASP A 160 3.48 11.72 -1.61
C ASP A 160 3.09 12.59 -2.81
N ARG A 161 2.86 11.98 -3.98
CA ARG A 161 2.32 12.66 -5.17
C ARG A 161 0.95 13.27 -4.91
N SER A 162 -0.01 12.46 -4.47
CA SER A 162 -1.39 12.90 -4.25
C SER A 162 -1.43 14.04 -3.21
N LEU A 163 -0.63 13.94 -2.13
CA LEU A 163 -0.57 14.96 -1.10
C LEU A 163 0.01 16.27 -1.65
N PHE A 164 1.09 16.18 -2.42
CA PHE A 164 1.69 17.35 -3.04
C PHE A 164 0.74 18.02 -4.05
N GLU A 165 0.06 17.24 -4.90
CA GLU A 165 -0.93 17.74 -5.87
C GLU A 165 -2.09 18.47 -5.16
N LYS A 166 -2.59 17.93 -4.04
CA LYS A 166 -3.60 18.61 -3.21
C LYS A 166 -3.08 19.94 -2.65
N GLY A 167 -1.84 19.98 -2.18
CA GLY A 167 -1.21 21.22 -1.71
C GLY A 167 -1.06 22.27 -2.81
N VAL A 168 -0.74 21.85 -4.04
CA VAL A 168 -0.66 22.75 -5.21
C VAL A 168 -2.04 23.30 -5.57
N GLU A 169 -3.09 22.48 -5.53
CA GLU A 169 -4.46 22.94 -5.77
C GLU A 169 -4.92 23.93 -4.68
N SER A 170 -4.72 23.57 -3.41
CA SER A 170 -5.01 24.43 -2.25
C SER A 170 -4.30 25.79 -2.36
N TYR A 171 -3.03 25.79 -2.80
CA TYR A 171 -2.30 27.02 -3.10
C TYR A 171 -2.94 27.82 -4.23
N ARG A 172 -3.25 27.16 -5.36
CA ARG A 172 -3.82 27.79 -6.55
C ARG A 172 -5.15 28.46 -6.24
N GLU A 173 -6.07 27.76 -5.59
CA GLU A 173 -7.38 28.29 -5.19
C GLU A 173 -7.26 29.50 -4.26
N ALA A 174 -6.33 29.46 -3.30
CA ALA A 174 -6.08 30.57 -2.39
C ALA A 174 -5.47 31.79 -3.09
N ALA A 175 -4.57 31.56 -4.06
CA ALA A 175 -3.93 32.61 -4.79
C ALA A 175 -4.85 33.23 -5.87
N GLU A 176 -5.70 32.43 -6.51
CA GLU A 176 -6.73 32.92 -7.44
C GLU A 176 -7.72 33.88 -6.76
N ARG A 177 -8.12 33.59 -5.51
CA ARG A 177 -8.99 34.47 -4.72
C ARG A 177 -8.33 35.80 -4.37
N SER A 178 -7.01 35.85 -4.27
CA SER A 178 -6.27 37.09 -4.00
C SER A 178 -6.08 37.94 -5.26
N ALA A 179 -6.02 37.31 -6.43
CA ALA A 179 -5.65 37.90 -7.73
C ALA A 179 -4.32 38.68 -7.71
N ARG A 180 -3.43 38.42 -6.75
CA ARG A 180 -2.11 39.05 -6.64
C ARG A 180 -1.05 38.19 -7.31
N THR A 181 -0.18 38.81 -8.09
CA THR A 181 1.02 38.19 -8.67
C THR A 181 2.25 39.04 -8.37
N ILE A 182 3.43 38.43 -8.47
CA ILE A 182 4.73 39.10 -8.37
C ILE A 182 5.72 38.43 -9.32
N GLU A 183 6.64 39.21 -9.88
CA GLU A 183 7.79 38.64 -10.61
C GLU A 183 8.68 37.85 -9.64
N LEU A 184 9.13 36.67 -10.05
CA LEU A 184 9.93 35.78 -9.20
C LEU A 184 11.21 36.45 -8.69
N GLY A 185 11.87 37.26 -9.50
CA GLY A 185 13.04 38.04 -9.08
C GLY A 185 12.75 39.12 -8.03
N GLY A 186 11.49 39.55 -7.90
CA GLY A 186 11.02 40.42 -6.83
C GLY A 186 10.57 39.66 -5.57
N ALA A 187 10.33 38.36 -5.68
CA ALA A 187 9.94 37.48 -4.57
C ALA A 187 11.13 36.76 -3.91
N CYS A 188 12.25 36.59 -4.62
CA CYS A 188 13.39 35.82 -4.16
C CYS A 188 14.73 36.36 -4.66
N VAL A 189 15.80 36.01 -3.96
CA VAL A 189 17.17 36.23 -4.41
C VAL A 189 17.59 35.05 -5.30
N VAL A 190 17.91 35.35 -6.56
CA VAL A 190 18.39 34.38 -7.55
C VAL A 190 19.92 34.35 -7.56
N ARG A 191 20.51 33.17 -7.38
CA ARG A 191 21.97 32.96 -7.44
C ARG A 191 22.31 31.98 -8.56
N GLU A 192 23.13 32.41 -9.50
CA GLU A 192 23.55 31.54 -10.61
C GLU A 192 24.51 30.45 -10.16
N GLY A 193 24.35 29.26 -10.75
CA GLY A 193 25.23 28.14 -10.54
C GLY A 193 26.58 28.32 -11.22
N SER A 194 27.59 27.66 -10.66
CA SER A 194 28.98 27.79 -11.12
C SER A 194 29.63 26.43 -11.38
N LEU A 195 30.75 26.45 -12.10
CA LEU A 195 31.46 25.23 -12.44
C LEU A 195 32.26 24.73 -11.24
N LEU A 196 31.93 23.52 -10.76
CA LEU A 196 32.68 22.84 -9.70
C LEU A 196 33.70 21.85 -10.31
N PRO A 197 35.02 22.08 -10.15
CA PRO A 197 36.07 21.16 -10.58
C PRO A 197 35.92 19.75 -9.98
N VAL A 198 36.34 18.71 -10.71
CA VAL A 198 36.15 17.30 -10.31
C VAL A 198 36.93 16.95 -9.02
N ASP A 199 38.10 17.53 -8.84
CA ASP A 199 38.96 17.38 -7.66
C ASP A 199 38.34 17.98 -6.38
N LYS A 200 37.33 18.84 -6.54
CA LYS A 200 36.57 19.45 -5.44
C LYS A 200 35.23 18.77 -5.19
N ARG A 201 34.97 17.62 -5.83
CA ARG A 201 33.76 16.81 -5.63
C ARG A 201 34.09 15.63 -4.73
N SER A 202 33.29 15.42 -3.69
CA SER A 202 33.45 14.32 -2.74
C SER A 202 32.11 13.65 -2.42
N ALA A 203 32.14 12.53 -1.71
CA ALA A 203 30.94 11.88 -1.18
C ALA A 203 30.51 12.42 0.20
N GLN A 204 31.36 13.20 0.89
CA GLN A 204 31.21 13.57 2.31
C GLN A 204 31.36 15.08 2.59
N GLY A 205 31.28 15.93 1.55
CA GLY A 205 31.37 17.38 1.71
C GLY A 205 30.16 18.00 2.41
N SER A 206 30.35 19.21 2.95
CA SER A 206 29.34 19.94 3.75
C SER A 206 28.14 20.48 2.96
N LEU A 207 28.24 20.66 1.65
CA LEU A 207 27.12 21.08 0.79
C LEU A 207 26.91 20.10 -0.38
N PRO A 208 25.66 19.75 -0.72
CA PRO A 208 25.35 19.01 -1.92
C PRO A 208 25.56 19.87 -3.17
N ALA A 209 26.31 19.37 -4.15
CA ALA A 209 26.51 19.98 -5.46
C ALA A 209 25.41 19.50 -6.42
N VAL A 210 24.53 20.42 -6.83
CA VAL A 210 23.25 20.08 -7.48
C VAL A 210 23.21 20.55 -8.92
N SER A 211 22.85 19.65 -9.83
CA SER A 211 22.56 19.94 -11.24
C SER A 211 21.07 19.80 -11.54
N SER A 212 20.66 20.10 -12.78
CA SER A 212 19.30 19.78 -13.25
C SER A 212 19.00 18.27 -13.19
N GLN A 213 20.03 17.42 -13.14
CA GLN A 213 19.89 15.97 -12.99
C GLN A 213 19.81 15.50 -11.51
N GLY A 214 19.96 16.41 -10.54
CA GLY A 214 19.94 16.13 -9.11
C GLY A 214 21.30 16.36 -8.45
N VAL A 215 21.46 15.83 -7.24
CA VAL A 215 22.72 15.90 -6.48
C VAL A 215 23.77 15.05 -7.19
N MET A 216 24.85 15.69 -7.62
CA MET A 216 25.94 15.05 -8.37
C MET A 216 27.10 14.61 -7.48
N ALA A 217 27.35 15.37 -6.41
CA ALA A 217 28.42 15.16 -5.45
C ALA A 217 28.14 16.03 -4.21
N HIS A 218 29.06 16.02 -3.25
CA HIS A 218 29.16 17.01 -2.18
C HIS A 218 30.45 17.81 -2.31
N THR A 219 30.50 18.99 -1.69
CA THR A 219 31.64 19.91 -1.73
C THR A 219 31.74 20.72 -0.44
N ASP A 220 32.96 21.16 -0.10
CA ASP A 220 33.22 22.10 0.99
C ASP A 220 33.45 23.55 0.50
N GLU A 221 33.31 23.75 -0.81
CA GLU A 221 33.37 25.08 -1.42
C GLU A 221 32.20 25.96 -0.95
N GLU A 222 32.41 27.27 -1.04
CA GLU A 222 31.40 28.25 -0.67
C GLU A 222 30.18 28.16 -1.62
N GLY A 223 29.01 27.96 -1.03
CA GLY A 223 27.74 27.85 -1.73
C GLY A 223 26.60 28.49 -0.93
N VAL A 224 25.36 28.16 -1.28
CA VAL A 224 24.19 28.62 -0.53
C VAL A 224 24.07 27.78 0.74
N ARG A 225 24.17 28.41 1.92
CA ARG A 225 24.11 27.74 3.24
C ARG A 225 22.75 27.85 3.95
N GLN A 226 21.76 28.39 3.26
CA GLN A 226 20.40 28.54 3.76
C GLN A 226 19.45 27.70 2.91
N PRO A 227 18.22 27.42 3.41
CA PRO A 227 17.20 26.75 2.61
C PRO A 227 17.02 27.43 1.25
N CYS A 228 17.06 26.64 0.18
CA CYS A 228 16.93 27.15 -1.18
C CYS A 228 16.25 26.16 -2.11
N ILE A 229 15.78 26.66 -3.26
CA ILE A 229 15.29 25.81 -4.36
C ILE A 229 16.29 25.91 -5.50
N VAL A 230 16.91 24.79 -5.88
CA VAL A 230 17.79 24.74 -7.06
C VAL A 230 16.93 24.41 -8.29
N VAL A 231 16.83 25.35 -9.22
CA VAL A 231 16.12 25.18 -10.49
C VAL A 231 17.11 24.97 -11.62
N GLY A 232 16.88 23.95 -12.44
CA GLY A 232 17.69 23.66 -13.62
C GLY A 232 16.82 23.24 -14.80
N GLN A 233 17.46 23.07 -15.96
CA GLN A 233 16.76 22.69 -17.17
C GLN A 233 16.95 21.19 -17.50
N ALA A 234 15.83 20.49 -17.72
CA ALA A 234 15.78 19.08 -18.14
C ALA A 234 15.06 19.00 -19.50
N GLY A 235 15.83 18.95 -20.59
CA GLY A 235 15.28 19.10 -21.94
C GLY A 235 14.78 20.52 -22.16
N GLN A 236 13.50 20.68 -22.50
CA GLN A 236 12.86 22.00 -22.66
C GLN A 236 12.21 22.53 -21.37
N TYR A 237 12.16 21.71 -20.31
CA TYR A 237 11.38 22.00 -19.11
C TYR A 237 12.26 22.44 -17.94
N LEU A 238 11.72 23.27 -17.07
CA LEU A 238 12.34 23.63 -15.80
C LEU A 238 11.97 22.62 -14.69
N VAL A 239 12.96 22.25 -13.90
CA VAL A 239 12.83 21.36 -12.75
C VAL A 239 13.47 22.01 -11.52
N GLY A 240 12.73 22.09 -10.42
CA GLY A 240 13.19 22.62 -9.13
C GLY A 240 13.54 21.53 -8.14
N ARG A 241 14.41 21.77 -7.16
CA ARG A 241 14.65 20.86 -6.04
C ARG A 241 14.80 21.68 -4.76
N LEU A 242 14.00 21.37 -3.75
CA LEU A 242 14.16 21.95 -2.41
C LEU A 242 15.43 21.39 -1.75
N MET A 243 16.20 22.28 -1.16
CA MET A 243 17.47 22.01 -0.48
C MET A 243 17.40 22.65 0.90
N PRO A 244 16.91 21.91 1.93
CA PRO A 244 16.67 22.46 3.27
C PRO A 244 17.94 22.97 3.94
N GLU A 245 19.06 22.27 3.74
CA GLU A 245 20.37 22.59 4.35
C GLU A 245 21.24 23.49 3.44
N GLY A 246 20.70 23.92 2.30
CA GLY A 246 21.44 24.63 1.26
C GLY A 246 22.09 23.73 0.22
N ALA A 247 22.77 24.35 -0.74
CA ALA A 247 23.36 23.68 -1.90
C ALA A 247 24.46 24.50 -2.57
N TYR A 248 25.30 23.79 -3.31
CA TYR A 248 26.17 24.37 -4.33
C TYR A 248 25.49 24.18 -5.71
N PRO A 249 24.88 25.23 -6.30
CA PRO A 249 24.29 25.13 -7.63
C PRO A 249 25.39 24.97 -8.70
N LEU A 250 25.33 23.89 -9.48
CA LEU A 250 26.25 23.65 -10.58
C LEU A 250 25.88 24.48 -11.82
N ALA A 251 26.82 24.60 -12.76
CA ALA A 251 26.59 25.25 -14.05
C ALA A 251 25.26 24.77 -14.70
N ASN A 252 24.48 25.71 -15.25
CA ASN A 252 23.13 25.52 -15.80
C ASN A 252 22.03 25.23 -14.77
N THR A 253 22.24 25.68 -13.53
CA THR A 253 21.21 25.76 -12.49
C THR A 253 21.24 27.12 -11.82
N VAL A 254 20.18 27.48 -11.12
CA VAL A 254 20.06 28.67 -10.28
C VAL A 254 19.49 28.28 -8.93
N ALA A 255 20.02 28.85 -7.85
CA ALA A 255 19.48 28.70 -6.51
C ALA A 255 18.58 29.90 -6.16
N LEU A 256 17.35 29.62 -5.74
CA LEU A 256 16.38 30.59 -5.27
C LEU A 256 16.39 30.60 -3.74
N THR A 257 16.64 31.77 -3.16
CA THR A 257 16.73 31.96 -1.70
C THR A 257 15.77 33.05 -1.23
N MET A 258 15.17 32.86 -0.05
CA MET A 258 14.35 33.88 0.60
C MET A 258 15.21 34.81 1.46
N ASP A 259 14.87 36.10 1.50
CA ASP A 259 15.36 37.03 2.50
C ASP A 259 14.26 37.35 3.52
N ALA A 260 14.59 38.13 4.56
CA ALA A 260 13.66 38.47 5.63
C ALA A 260 12.49 39.38 5.18
N SER A 261 12.57 39.97 3.98
CA SER A 261 11.53 40.82 3.38
C SER A 261 10.69 40.08 2.33
N ALA A 262 11.00 38.81 2.05
CA ALA A 262 10.31 38.04 1.03
C ALA A 262 8.82 37.87 1.37
N PRO A 263 7.92 37.97 0.36
CA PRO A 263 6.47 37.80 0.58
C PRO A 263 6.05 36.34 0.80
N LEU A 264 6.99 35.40 0.64
CA LEU A 264 6.80 33.95 0.68
C LEU A 264 7.88 33.31 1.55
N THR A 265 7.56 32.17 2.15
CA THR A 265 8.59 31.27 2.67
C THR A 265 9.15 30.40 1.54
N VAL A 266 10.27 29.70 1.79
CA VAL A 266 10.87 28.83 0.77
C VAL A 266 9.93 27.65 0.45
N GLU A 267 9.18 27.19 1.45
CA GLU A 267 8.16 26.15 1.34
C GLU A 267 7.00 26.61 0.46
N ALA A 268 6.44 27.79 0.74
CA ALA A 268 5.36 28.36 -0.07
C ALA A 268 5.81 28.60 -1.52
N LEU A 269 7.08 28.96 -1.74
CA LEU A 269 7.64 29.11 -3.08
C LEU A 269 7.62 27.79 -3.87
N VAL A 270 7.79 26.63 -3.23
CA VAL A 270 7.69 25.32 -3.91
C VAL A 270 6.31 25.16 -4.57
N PHE A 271 5.24 25.48 -3.84
CA PHE A 271 3.87 25.38 -4.33
C PHE A 271 3.53 26.48 -5.35
N ALA A 272 4.04 27.70 -5.15
CA ALA A 272 3.90 28.79 -6.12
C ALA A 272 4.50 28.41 -7.48
N LEU A 273 5.74 27.90 -7.49
CA LEU A 273 6.42 27.44 -8.70
C LEU A 273 5.71 26.24 -9.35
N ALA A 274 5.22 25.30 -8.55
CA ALA A 274 4.46 24.16 -9.05
C ALA A 274 3.12 24.58 -9.68
N SER A 275 2.44 25.59 -9.11
CA SER A 275 1.16 26.09 -9.63
C SER A 275 1.28 26.70 -11.04
N VAL A 276 2.46 27.23 -11.39
CA VAL A 276 2.78 27.80 -12.71
C VAL A 276 3.53 26.84 -13.63
N GLY A 277 3.64 25.57 -13.24
CA GLY A 277 4.18 24.49 -14.09
C GLY A 277 5.69 24.22 -13.96
N ILE A 278 6.40 24.83 -13.00
CA ILE A 278 7.77 24.43 -12.65
C ILE A 278 7.69 23.28 -11.66
N ARG A 279 8.03 22.08 -12.12
CA ARG A 279 7.90 20.87 -11.31
C ARG A 279 9.04 20.75 -10.29
N PRO A 280 8.76 20.52 -9.00
CA PRO A 280 9.77 20.01 -8.11
C PRO A 280 10.13 18.56 -8.49
N ARG A 281 11.43 18.25 -8.49
CA ARG A 281 12.01 16.93 -8.74
C ARG A 281 11.90 16.05 -7.48
N LEU A 282 10.67 15.85 -7.03
CA LEU A 282 10.27 14.67 -6.26
C LEU A 282 10.18 13.56 -7.31
N ARG A 283 10.92 12.44 -7.18
CA ARG A 283 11.04 11.42 -8.24
C ARG A 283 9.71 10.71 -8.53
N VAL A 284 8.81 11.34 -9.29
CA VAL A 284 7.48 10.82 -9.62
C VAL A 284 7.15 11.11 -11.10
N SER A 285 7.26 10.06 -11.92
CA SER A 285 6.67 9.87 -13.26
C SER A 285 6.61 11.06 -14.25
N ASP A 286 7.42 10.97 -15.32
CA ASP A 286 7.61 11.96 -16.38
C ASP A 286 6.40 12.33 -17.28
N ARG A 287 5.18 11.82 -17.07
CA ARG A 287 4.19 11.75 -18.18
C ARG A 287 2.81 12.45 -18.09
N ALA A 288 2.48 13.29 -17.09
CA ALA A 288 1.08 13.75 -16.97
C ALA A 288 0.76 15.22 -16.63
N VAL A 289 1.65 16.21 -16.85
CA VAL A 289 1.32 17.64 -16.65
C VAL A 289 2.02 18.53 -17.68
N ASP A 290 1.40 19.62 -18.13
CA ASP A 290 2.04 20.65 -18.97
C ASP A 290 3.23 21.30 -18.25
N ALA A 291 4.42 20.72 -18.41
CA ALA A 291 5.64 21.25 -17.81
C ALA A 291 6.01 22.58 -18.49
N LEU A 292 6.40 23.59 -17.69
CA LEU A 292 6.70 24.92 -18.20
C LEU A 292 7.97 24.89 -19.06
N ALA A 293 7.80 25.12 -20.36
CA ALA A 293 8.90 25.30 -21.29
C ALA A 293 9.39 26.75 -21.25
N LEU A 294 10.32 27.05 -20.34
CA LEU A 294 10.90 28.39 -20.14
C LEU A 294 12.44 28.29 -20.06
N PRO A 295 13.20 29.11 -20.83
CA PRO A 295 14.64 29.20 -20.66
C PRO A 295 15.01 29.67 -19.25
N LEU A 296 16.08 29.12 -18.69
CA LEU A 296 16.49 29.40 -17.30
C LEU A 296 16.77 30.90 -17.07
N GLU A 297 17.23 31.62 -18.09
CA GLU A 297 17.55 33.05 -18.04
C GLU A 297 16.29 33.93 -17.88
N ARG A 298 15.11 33.39 -18.23
CA ARG A 298 13.82 34.09 -18.08
C ARG A 298 13.13 33.77 -16.76
N LEU A 299 13.73 32.92 -15.92
CA LEU A 299 13.12 32.49 -14.67
C LEU A 299 12.79 33.67 -13.75
N SER A 300 13.66 34.67 -13.65
CA SER A 300 13.45 35.85 -12.80
C SER A 300 12.24 36.70 -13.22
N MET A 301 11.82 36.66 -14.49
CA MET A 301 10.68 37.39 -15.04
C MET A 301 9.37 36.60 -14.95
N LEU A 302 9.40 35.38 -14.39
CA LEU A 302 8.21 34.55 -14.25
C LEU A 302 7.27 35.19 -13.22
N GLU A 303 6.02 35.44 -13.61
CA GLU A 303 4.99 35.85 -12.65
C GLU A 303 4.54 34.64 -11.84
N ILE A 304 4.63 34.77 -10.51
CA ILE A 304 4.10 33.79 -9.56
C ILE A 304 2.92 34.40 -8.80
N PRO A 305 1.85 33.62 -8.56
CA PRO A 305 0.69 34.10 -7.81
C PRO A 305 1.02 34.12 -6.30
N LEU A 306 0.32 34.97 -5.54
CA LEU A 306 0.50 35.13 -4.09
C LEU A 306 -0.82 34.85 -3.34
N ILE A 307 -0.72 34.30 -2.14
CA ILE A 307 -1.88 34.11 -1.26
C ILE A 307 -2.21 35.42 -0.52
N GLY A 308 -3.51 35.71 -0.36
CA GLY A 308 -4.02 36.85 0.39
C GLY A 308 -3.60 36.83 1.86
N GLU A 309 -3.49 38.00 2.50
CA GLU A 309 -2.97 38.12 3.87
C GLU A 309 -3.81 37.37 4.90
N ASP A 310 -5.13 37.33 4.72
CA ASP A 310 -6.07 36.75 5.69
C ASP A 310 -5.95 35.22 5.87
N GLU A 311 -5.47 34.51 4.84
CA GLU A 311 -5.34 33.04 4.86
C GLU A 311 -3.89 32.57 4.73
N ARG A 312 -2.94 33.50 4.57
CA ARG A 312 -1.53 33.21 4.27
C ARG A 312 -0.93 32.26 5.29
N ASP A 313 -1.05 32.58 6.58
CA ASP A 313 -0.40 31.83 7.65
C ASP A 313 -0.97 30.40 7.74
N ALA A 314 -2.29 30.25 7.62
CA ALA A 314 -2.94 28.95 7.63
C ALA A 314 -2.53 28.08 6.43
N ARG A 315 -2.51 28.67 5.22
CA ARG A 315 -2.10 27.97 4.00
C ARG A 315 -0.61 27.59 4.06
N TYR A 316 0.26 28.51 4.47
CA TYR A 316 1.70 28.24 4.56
C TYR A 316 2.02 27.16 5.61
N ALA A 317 1.28 27.11 6.72
CA ALA A 317 1.39 26.04 7.70
C ALA A 317 0.99 24.66 7.11
N GLU A 318 -0.11 24.60 6.35
CA GLU A 318 -0.52 23.40 5.62
C GLU A 318 0.57 22.93 4.63
N MET A 319 1.15 23.86 3.88
CA MET A 319 2.20 23.59 2.89
C MET A 319 3.49 23.07 3.52
N LEU A 320 3.89 23.64 4.67
CA LEU A 320 5.01 23.13 5.46
C LEU A 320 4.74 21.71 5.96
N ALA A 321 3.52 21.43 6.45
CA ALA A 321 3.13 20.09 6.90
C ALA A 321 3.20 19.07 5.76
N ILE A 322 2.70 19.42 4.57
CA ILE A 322 2.77 18.58 3.37
C ILE A 322 4.23 18.27 3.00
N LEU A 323 5.11 19.28 2.93
CA LEU A 323 6.51 19.06 2.57
C LEU A 323 7.24 18.21 3.61
N SER A 324 6.92 18.37 4.89
CA SER A 324 7.48 17.55 5.97
C SER A 324 7.06 16.08 5.82
N GLU A 325 5.78 15.82 5.56
CA GLU A 325 5.29 14.46 5.31
C GLU A 325 5.92 13.84 4.06
N VAL A 326 6.08 14.60 2.96
CA VAL A 326 6.77 14.11 1.75
C VAL A 326 8.23 13.76 2.05
N GLU A 327 8.93 14.58 2.84
CA GLU A 327 10.33 14.31 3.19
C GLU A 327 10.49 13.04 4.04
N GLU A 328 9.61 12.84 5.03
CA GLU A 328 9.54 11.61 5.81
C GLU A 328 9.26 10.40 4.93
N GLY A 329 8.36 10.55 3.95
CA GLY A 329 8.06 9.54 2.95
C GLY A 329 9.27 9.14 2.12
N GLU A 330 9.99 10.12 1.59
CA GLU A 330 11.22 9.88 0.83
C GLU A 330 12.29 9.18 1.69
N ARG A 331 12.38 9.53 2.98
CA ARG A 331 13.30 8.88 3.92
C ARG A 331 12.94 7.41 4.12
N ALA A 332 11.67 7.11 4.39
CA ALA A 332 11.19 5.73 4.53
C ALA A 332 11.43 4.91 3.24
N VAL A 333 11.20 5.50 2.06
CA VAL A 333 11.49 4.86 0.77
C VAL A 333 12.99 4.59 0.59
N ARG A 334 13.86 5.52 0.98
CA ARG A 334 15.32 5.34 0.94
C ARG A 334 15.76 4.20 1.87
N GLU A 335 15.23 4.15 3.09
CA GLU A 335 15.53 3.11 4.07
C GLU A 335 15.07 1.73 3.61
N ALA A 336 13.83 1.61 3.14
CA ALA A 336 13.30 0.35 2.60
C ALA A 336 14.14 -0.16 1.41
N ARG A 337 14.51 0.74 0.50
CA ARG A 337 15.38 0.39 -0.64
C ARG A 337 16.78 -0.04 -0.20
N ALA A 338 17.36 0.66 0.77
CA ALA A 338 18.68 0.31 1.31
C ALA A 338 18.66 -1.05 2.02
N ALA A 339 17.59 -1.36 2.76
CA ALA A 339 17.39 -2.66 3.40
C ALA A 339 17.27 -3.80 2.37
N ALA A 340 16.46 -3.59 1.32
CA ALA A 340 16.35 -4.53 0.21
C ALA A 340 17.70 -4.75 -0.51
N GLU A 341 18.44 -3.67 -0.77
CA GLU A 341 19.77 -3.71 -1.39
C GLU A 341 20.80 -4.44 -0.52
N ALA A 342 20.81 -4.19 0.79
CA ALA A 342 21.69 -4.87 1.74
C ALA A 342 21.39 -6.37 1.82
N LEU A 343 20.10 -6.75 1.82
CA LEU A 343 19.67 -8.14 1.80
C LEU A 343 20.13 -8.86 0.52
N VAL A 344 19.78 -8.33 -0.65
CA VAL A 344 20.14 -8.95 -1.93
C VAL A 344 21.65 -8.99 -2.11
N GLY A 345 22.35 -7.91 -1.75
CA GLY A 345 23.81 -7.87 -1.79
C GLY A 345 24.46 -8.90 -0.85
N GLY A 346 23.87 -9.14 0.33
CA GLY A 346 24.32 -10.22 1.22
C GLY A 346 24.06 -11.61 0.69
N LEU A 347 22.91 -11.84 0.06
CA LEU A 347 22.57 -13.11 -0.58
C LEU A 347 23.52 -13.43 -1.74
N LEU A 348 23.75 -12.47 -2.63
CA LEU A 348 24.68 -12.59 -3.75
C LEU A 348 26.13 -12.83 -3.28
N ALA A 349 26.50 -12.32 -2.10
CA ALA A 349 27.78 -12.58 -1.45
C ALA A 349 27.84 -13.89 -0.66
N GLY A 350 26.75 -14.67 -0.60
CA GLY A 350 26.70 -15.94 0.14
C GLY A 350 26.79 -15.77 1.67
N ARG A 351 26.36 -14.63 2.22
CA ARG A 351 26.40 -14.37 3.67
C ARG A 351 25.16 -14.91 4.36
N ASP A 352 25.26 -16.05 5.02
CA ASP A 352 24.13 -16.71 5.70
C ASP A 352 23.46 -15.84 6.78
N GLU A 353 24.20 -14.90 7.38
CA GLU A 353 23.72 -13.96 8.40
C GLU A 353 22.50 -13.15 7.94
N VAL A 354 22.39 -12.84 6.64
CA VAL A 354 21.24 -12.07 6.11
C VAL A 354 19.94 -12.86 6.10
N LEU A 355 20.03 -14.19 6.24
CA LEU A 355 18.87 -15.07 6.31
C LEU A 355 18.31 -15.21 7.72
N GLU A 356 19.00 -14.77 8.78
CA GLU A 356 18.53 -14.93 10.17
C GLU A 356 17.14 -14.32 10.42
N ARG A 357 16.82 -13.22 9.73
CA ARG A 357 15.49 -12.58 9.80
C ARG A 357 14.37 -13.39 9.14
N PHE A 358 14.71 -14.32 8.24
CA PHE A 358 13.78 -15.21 7.56
C PHE A 358 13.80 -16.63 8.14
N VAL A 359 14.75 -16.90 9.03
CA VAL A 359 15.01 -18.20 9.64
C VAL A 359 14.92 -18.04 11.16
N GLY A 360 13.71 -18.23 11.68
CA GLY A 360 13.37 -18.13 13.09
C GLY A 360 11.85 -18.03 13.25
N PRO A 361 11.31 -18.17 14.48
CA PRO A 361 9.90 -17.93 14.72
C PRO A 361 9.55 -16.51 14.24
N SER A 362 8.51 -16.36 13.42
CA SER A 362 7.94 -15.09 12.97
C SER A 362 7.67 -14.13 14.14
N ALA A 363 7.48 -12.84 13.85
CA ALA A 363 7.10 -11.87 14.88
C ALA A 363 5.85 -12.31 15.66
N ARG A 364 4.89 -12.92 14.95
CA ARG A 364 3.70 -13.57 15.54
C ARG A 364 4.07 -14.73 16.46
N GLU A 365 4.87 -15.70 16.02
CA GLU A 365 5.26 -16.85 16.86
C GLU A 365 6.05 -16.42 18.11
N ARG A 366 6.89 -15.39 17.98
CA ARG A 366 7.60 -14.79 19.13
C ARG A 366 6.63 -14.13 20.10
N LEU A 367 5.63 -13.42 19.59
CA LEU A 367 4.62 -12.77 20.40
C LEU A 367 3.69 -13.80 21.07
N GLU A 368 3.30 -14.87 20.37
CA GLU A 368 2.56 -16.01 20.94
C GLU A 368 3.32 -16.65 22.10
N ALA A 369 4.62 -16.86 21.95
CA ALA A 369 5.47 -17.36 23.03
C ALA A 369 5.49 -16.39 24.23
N LEU A 370 5.60 -15.08 23.97
CA LEU A 370 5.56 -14.06 25.02
C LEU A 370 4.21 -14.02 25.75
N VAL A 371 3.09 -14.18 25.04
CA VAL A 371 1.75 -14.28 25.64
C VAL A 371 1.69 -15.48 26.59
N GLN A 372 2.22 -16.65 26.20
CA GLN A 372 2.22 -17.82 27.08
C GLN A 372 3.10 -17.61 28.32
N ASP A 373 4.24 -16.93 28.17
CA ASP A 373 5.12 -16.62 29.29
C ASP A 373 4.43 -15.66 30.29
N VAL A 374 3.83 -14.57 29.81
CA VAL A 374 3.09 -13.61 30.67
C VAL A 374 1.90 -14.29 31.33
N ARG A 375 1.20 -15.18 30.62
CA ARG A 375 0.11 -15.98 31.17
C ARG A 375 0.59 -16.88 32.31
N SER A 376 1.78 -17.47 32.21
CA SER A 376 2.38 -18.26 33.28
C SER A 376 2.70 -17.40 34.51
N ASP A 377 3.23 -16.20 34.31
CA ASP A 377 3.53 -15.26 35.39
C ASP A 377 2.24 -14.78 36.08
N LEU A 378 1.19 -14.44 35.32
CA LEU A 378 -0.13 -14.09 35.87
C LEU A 378 -0.77 -15.24 36.65
N ALA A 379 -0.72 -16.47 36.12
CA ALA A 379 -1.27 -17.63 36.81
C ALA A 379 -0.56 -17.90 38.14
N HIS A 380 0.75 -17.65 38.20
CA HIS A 380 1.52 -17.74 39.43
C HIS A 380 1.10 -16.65 40.45
N ALA A 381 0.93 -15.41 40.00
CA ALA A 381 0.53 -14.28 40.85
C ALA A 381 -0.91 -14.45 41.38
N ALA A 382 -1.84 -14.88 40.53
CA ALA A 382 -3.25 -15.07 40.88
C ALA A 382 -3.53 -16.37 41.64
N GLY A 383 -2.62 -17.36 41.59
CA GLY A 383 -2.84 -18.69 42.15
C GLY A 383 -3.95 -19.48 41.45
N ALA A 384 -4.29 -19.12 40.21
CA ALA A 384 -5.39 -19.69 39.43
C ALA A 384 -5.05 -19.73 37.93
N ALA A 385 -5.83 -20.49 37.16
CA ALA A 385 -5.68 -20.50 35.70
C ALA A 385 -6.12 -19.16 35.11
N VAL A 386 -5.30 -18.61 34.21
CA VAL A 386 -5.51 -17.33 33.53
C VAL A 386 -5.74 -17.58 32.04
N SER A 387 -6.56 -16.77 31.39
CA SER A 387 -6.83 -16.91 29.96
C SER A 387 -5.68 -16.30 29.13
N PRO A 388 -5.46 -16.74 27.87
CA PRO A 388 -4.51 -16.08 26.98
C PRO A 388 -4.91 -14.62 26.68
N PHE A 389 -6.21 -14.31 26.73
CA PHE A 389 -6.73 -12.95 26.60
C PHE A 389 -6.19 -12.04 27.71
N ASP A 390 -6.28 -12.44 28.98
CA ASP A 390 -5.76 -11.61 30.09
C ASP A 390 -4.27 -11.30 29.94
N ALA A 391 -3.48 -12.28 29.47
CA ALA A 391 -2.05 -12.09 29.22
C ALA A 391 -1.76 -11.16 28.03
N ALA A 392 -2.58 -11.24 26.98
CA ALA A 392 -2.50 -10.33 25.85
C ALA A 392 -2.80 -8.88 26.26
N TRP A 393 -3.73 -8.68 27.19
CA TRP A 393 -4.07 -7.36 27.72
C TRP A 393 -2.98 -6.70 28.56
N GLU A 394 -2.15 -7.48 29.26
CA GLU A 394 -0.93 -6.97 29.92
C GLU A 394 0.13 -6.51 28.90
N LEU A 395 0.18 -7.13 27.72
CA LEU A 395 1.17 -6.84 26.67
C LEU A 395 0.73 -5.69 25.74
N LEU A 396 -0.56 -5.52 25.53
CA LEU A 396 -1.13 -4.54 24.60
C LEU A 396 -0.63 -3.09 24.83
N PRO A 397 -0.66 -2.52 26.05
CA PRO A 397 -0.17 -1.15 26.27
C PRO A 397 1.34 -1.01 26.03
N LEU A 398 2.12 -2.05 26.36
CA LEU A 398 3.56 -2.06 26.11
C LEU A 398 3.88 -2.11 24.62
N LEU A 399 3.19 -2.95 23.85
CA LEU A 399 3.35 -2.98 22.40
C LEU A 399 2.91 -1.68 21.74
N PHE A 400 1.84 -1.05 22.24
CA PHE A 400 1.46 0.28 21.78
C PHE A 400 2.59 1.30 21.99
N VAL A 401 3.14 1.42 23.20
CA VAL A 401 4.28 2.30 23.49
C VAL A 401 5.51 1.93 22.67
N ARG A 402 5.71 0.64 22.40
CA ARG A 402 6.81 0.13 21.57
C ARG A 402 6.76 0.63 20.13
N LEU A 403 5.54 0.75 19.58
CA LEU A 403 5.29 0.94 18.15
C LEU A 403 4.87 2.38 17.79
N VAL A 404 4.25 3.11 18.70
CA VAL A 404 3.72 4.46 18.46
C VAL A 404 4.85 5.49 18.23
N ASP A 405 4.53 6.56 17.50
CA ASP A 405 5.46 7.67 17.16
C ASP A 405 6.78 7.17 16.53
N GLY A 406 6.72 6.10 15.71
CA GLY A 406 7.91 5.51 15.08
C GLY A 406 8.92 4.92 16.07
N GLY A 407 8.47 4.54 17.28
CA GLY A 407 9.31 4.02 18.35
C GLY A 407 9.97 5.09 19.23
N ALA A 408 9.69 6.37 19.02
CA ALA A 408 10.25 7.45 19.82
C ALA A 408 9.83 7.37 21.30
N ALA A 409 8.61 6.89 21.58
CA ALA A 409 8.15 6.63 22.95
C ALA A 409 8.98 5.55 23.62
N TRP A 410 9.22 4.43 22.93
CA TRP A 410 10.08 3.37 23.43
C TRP A 410 11.54 3.78 23.62
N ALA A 411 12.07 4.66 22.76
CA ALA A 411 13.43 5.17 22.92
C ALA A 411 13.61 5.92 24.25
N ARG A 412 12.56 6.61 24.72
CA ARG A 412 12.56 7.26 26.05
C ARG A 412 12.48 6.22 27.17
N VAL A 413 11.62 5.21 27.03
CA VAL A 413 11.55 4.07 27.98
C VAL A 413 12.91 3.38 28.12
N ALA A 414 13.58 3.09 27.01
CA ALA A 414 14.89 2.42 27.00
C ALA A 414 16.03 3.29 27.58
N ALA A 415 15.88 4.61 27.57
CA ALA A 415 16.87 5.55 28.09
C ALA A 415 16.63 5.95 29.57
N ALA A 416 15.45 5.62 30.12
CA ALA A 416 15.06 6.01 31.47
C ALA A 416 15.77 5.17 32.54
N GLU A 417 16.06 5.78 33.70
CA GLU A 417 16.58 5.07 34.87
C GLU A 417 15.53 4.10 35.46
N ASP A 418 14.25 4.49 35.39
CA ASP A 418 13.11 3.65 35.77
C ASP A 418 12.18 3.44 34.57
N ALA A 419 12.42 2.35 33.84
CA ALA A 419 11.64 2.00 32.65
C ALA A 419 10.16 1.74 32.96
N LEU A 420 9.81 1.24 34.15
CA LEU A 420 8.41 0.94 34.50
C LEU A 420 7.62 2.23 34.68
N ALA A 421 8.18 3.18 35.45
CA ALA A 421 7.59 4.50 35.61
C ALA A 421 7.51 5.26 34.27
N GLN A 422 8.53 5.12 33.41
CA GLN A 422 8.53 5.78 32.10
C GLN A 422 7.45 5.24 31.15
N VAL A 423 7.14 3.95 31.19
CA VAL A 423 6.01 3.38 30.42
C VAL A 423 4.69 4.04 30.85
N ASP A 424 4.46 4.13 32.16
CA ASP A 424 3.27 4.76 32.73
C ASP A 424 3.13 6.23 32.31
N GLU A 425 4.23 6.99 32.35
CA GLU A 425 4.26 8.38 31.89
C GLU A 425 3.91 8.51 30.40
N GLU A 426 4.39 7.59 29.54
CA GLU A 426 4.03 7.60 28.12
C GLU A 426 2.56 7.30 27.89
N LEU A 427 2.00 6.31 28.59
CA LEU A 427 0.58 5.98 28.51
C LEU A 427 -0.29 7.17 28.93
N GLU A 428 0.06 7.83 30.04
CA GLU A 428 -0.63 9.06 30.49
C GLU A 428 -0.47 10.22 29.50
N ARG A 429 0.71 10.38 28.89
CA ARG A 429 0.97 11.40 27.88
C ARG A 429 0.04 11.22 26.67
N PHE A 430 -0.19 9.98 26.24
CA PHE A 430 -1.12 9.70 25.14
C PHE A 430 -2.57 9.86 25.58
N ALA A 431 -2.95 9.35 26.76
CA ALA A 431 -4.29 9.51 27.32
C ALA A 431 -4.72 10.99 27.46
N ALA A 432 -3.77 11.87 27.79
CA ALA A 432 -4.04 13.29 27.98
C ALA A 432 -4.11 14.10 26.67
N ARG A 433 -3.58 13.57 25.56
CA ARG A 433 -3.51 14.27 24.26
C ARG A 433 -4.61 13.87 23.29
N ASP A 434 -5.21 12.70 23.49
CA ASP A 434 -6.20 12.11 22.62
C ASP A 434 -7.32 11.54 23.49
N GLU A 435 -8.48 12.20 23.49
CA GLU A 435 -9.66 11.79 24.26
C GLU A 435 -10.08 10.35 23.90
N GLY A 436 -9.90 9.99 22.62
CA GLY A 436 -10.11 8.65 22.11
C GLY A 436 -9.21 7.59 22.73
N LEU A 437 -8.08 7.97 23.33
CA LEU A 437 -7.10 7.11 24.02
C LEU A 437 -7.08 7.30 25.55
N SER A 438 -8.05 8.00 26.13
CA SER A 438 -8.12 8.27 27.58
C SER A 438 -8.07 7.03 28.46
N PHE A 439 -8.55 5.88 27.97
CA PHE A 439 -8.50 4.58 28.67
C PHE A 439 -7.06 4.09 28.93
N LEU A 440 -6.03 4.62 28.25
CA LEU A 440 -4.65 4.14 28.39
C LEU A 440 -4.14 4.30 29.83
N GLY A 441 -4.68 5.26 30.59
CA GLY A 441 -4.37 5.44 32.01
C GLY A 441 -4.78 4.25 32.87
N ASP A 442 -5.82 3.51 32.48
CA ASP A 442 -6.29 2.30 33.18
C ASP A 442 -5.43 1.07 32.84
N LEU A 443 -4.70 1.12 31.72
CA LEU A 443 -3.78 0.08 31.23
C LEU A 443 -2.32 0.31 31.66
N ALA A 444 -2.09 1.20 32.63
CA ALA A 444 -0.78 1.47 33.18
C ALA A 444 -0.20 0.24 33.90
N LEU A 445 1.13 0.05 33.89
CA LEU A 445 1.77 -1.08 34.56
C LEU A 445 1.51 -1.09 36.06
N ARG A 446 1.36 0.07 36.70
CA ARG A 446 1.00 0.16 38.12
C ARG A 446 -0.37 -0.43 38.47
N THR A 447 -1.27 -0.62 37.50
CA THR A 447 -2.60 -1.23 37.71
C THR A 447 -2.58 -2.76 37.49
N SER A 448 -1.48 -3.28 36.93
CA SER A 448 -1.26 -4.71 36.68
C SER A 448 -1.25 -5.53 37.97
N SER A 449 -1.64 -6.79 37.85
CA SER A 449 -1.54 -7.78 38.93
C SER A 449 -0.13 -8.38 39.08
N LEU A 450 0.77 -8.11 38.13
CA LEU A 450 2.15 -8.58 38.13
C LEU A 450 3.02 -7.78 39.12
N ASP A 451 3.99 -8.46 39.75
CA ASP A 451 4.99 -7.77 40.56
C ASP A 451 6.02 -7.02 39.71
N ALA A 452 6.76 -6.09 40.32
CA ALA A 452 7.75 -5.26 39.62
C ALA A 452 8.85 -6.09 38.91
N SER A 453 9.16 -7.30 39.39
CA SER A 453 10.16 -8.16 38.75
C SER A 453 9.60 -8.80 37.48
N ALA A 454 8.34 -9.24 37.50
CA ALA A 454 7.63 -9.76 36.33
C ALA A 454 7.37 -8.67 35.29
N GLN A 455 6.95 -7.48 35.73
CA GLN A 455 6.81 -6.31 34.85
C GLN A 455 8.12 -5.96 34.15
N ARG A 456 9.25 -5.96 34.87
CA ARG A 456 10.57 -5.69 34.28
C ARG A 456 10.95 -6.74 33.22
N ARG A 457 10.76 -8.03 33.51
CA ARG A 457 10.98 -9.10 32.51
C ARG A 457 10.10 -8.90 31.28
N MET A 458 8.85 -8.48 31.47
CA MET A 458 7.92 -8.21 30.37
C MET A 458 8.41 -7.05 29.49
N VAL A 459 8.81 -5.93 30.10
CA VAL A 459 9.39 -4.77 29.38
C VAL A 459 10.65 -5.15 28.61
N ASP A 460 11.57 -5.88 29.24
CA ASP A 460 12.82 -6.32 28.60
C ASP A 460 12.51 -7.19 27.37
N ARG A 461 11.61 -8.17 27.51
CA ARG A 461 11.21 -9.06 26.41
C ARG A 461 10.51 -8.33 25.28
N VAL A 462 9.63 -7.37 25.56
CA VAL A 462 9.01 -6.52 24.54
C VAL A 462 10.05 -5.65 23.82
N GLY A 463 11.06 -5.17 24.55
CA GLY A 463 12.18 -4.43 23.98
C GLY A 463 12.99 -5.25 22.98
N ASP A 464 13.21 -6.53 23.32
CA ASP A 464 13.96 -7.50 22.52
C ASP A 464 13.16 -8.09 21.34
N LEU A 465 11.84 -7.88 21.29
CA LEU A 465 11.03 -8.32 20.17
C LEU A 465 11.50 -7.65 18.87
N ARG A 466 11.89 -8.49 17.91
CA ARG A 466 12.04 -8.09 16.51
C ARG A 466 10.65 -7.97 15.89
N LEU A 467 10.09 -6.77 16.02
CA LEU A 467 8.85 -6.35 15.38
C LEU A 467 9.24 -5.77 14.02
N ASP A 468 9.10 -6.59 12.99
CA ASP A 468 9.17 -6.12 11.60
C ASP A 468 7.96 -5.19 11.33
N GLU A 469 7.86 -4.53 10.18
CA GLU A 469 6.93 -3.40 9.90
C GLU A 469 5.40 -3.68 9.92
N GLU A 470 4.97 -4.64 10.72
CA GLU A 470 3.59 -5.07 10.92
C GLU A 470 3.04 -4.66 12.29
N GLY A 471 3.54 -3.58 12.90
CA GLY A 471 3.17 -3.18 14.27
C GLY A 471 1.66 -3.09 14.50
N GLY A 472 0.93 -2.42 13.60
CA GLY A 472 -0.53 -2.34 13.67
C GLY A 472 -1.23 -3.70 13.50
N VAL A 473 -0.69 -4.58 12.64
CA VAL A 473 -1.24 -5.93 12.42
C VAL A 473 -1.03 -6.80 13.65
N LEU A 474 0.15 -6.74 14.29
CA LEU A 474 0.43 -7.49 15.51
C LEU A 474 -0.41 -7.00 16.69
N LEU A 475 -0.67 -5.69 16.81
CA LEU A 475 -1.59 -5.14 17.80
C LEU A 475 -3.03 -5.64 17.60
N ARG A 476 -3.53 -5.57 16.36
CA ARG A 476 -4.86 -6.10 16.02
C ARG A 476 -4.95 -7.60 16.28
N TRP A 477 -3.92 -8.34 15.89
CA TRP A 477 -3.83 -9.77 16.16
C TRP A 477 -3.83 -10.08 17.66
N LEU A 478 -3.04 -9.36 18.46
CA LEU A 478 -2.95 -9.60 19.90
C LEU A 478 -4.31 -9.37 20.59
N ALA A 479 -5.03 -8.34 20.16
CA ALA A 479 -6.34 -8.03 20.71
C ALA A 479 -7.43 -9.05 20.29
N LEU A 480 -7.32 -9.65 19.10
CA LEU A 480 -8.31 -10.59 18.56
C LEU A 480 -7.99 -12.08 18.81
N GLY A 481 -6.71 -12.42 18.94
CA GLY A 481 -6.18 -13.78 18.72
C GLY A 481 -6.41 -14.81 19.83
N HIS A 482 -7.20 -14.49 20.86
CA HIS A 482 -7.26 -15.30 22.08
C HIS A 482 -8.68 -15.61 22.60
N GLU A 483 -9.72 -15.22 21.87
CA GLU A 483 -11.10 -15.64 22.15
C GLU A 483 -11.53 -16.81 21.24
N SER A 484 -12.48 -17.62 21.69
CA SER A 484 -12.96 -18.82 20.98
C SER A 484 -13.98 -18.52 19.86
N GLU A 485 -14.00 -17.29 19.34
CA GLU A 485 -14.99 -16.80 18.37
C GLU A 485 -14.41 -16.56 16.96
N PRO A 486 -15.24 -16.59 15.89
CA PRO A 486 -14.82 -16.50 14.48
C PRO A 486 -14.40 -15.09 14.03
N ASP A 487 -13.67 -14.37 14.88
CA ASP A 487 -13.19 -13.00 14.64
C ASP A 487 -11.65 -12.94 14.55
N ALA A 488 -11.03 -13.98 13.98
CA ALA A 488 -9.62 -13.90 13.60
C ALA A 488 -9.35 -12.67 12.71
N PRO A 489 -8.16 -12.05 12.82
CA PRO A 489 -7.82 -10.84 12.08
C PRO A 489 -8.03 -11.00 10.57
N CYS A 490 -8.48 -9.92 9.93
CA CYS A 490 -8.64 -9.94 8.49
C CYS A 490 -7.25 -10.02 7.83
N PRO A 491 -7.00 -11.01 6.94
CA PRO A 491 -5.76 -11.05 6.19
C PRO A 491 -5.54 -9.75 5.41
N VAL A 492 -4.32 -9.19 5.49
CA VAL A 492 -3.97 -7.94 4.80
C VAL A 492 -4.32 -7.98 3.32
N SER A 493 -4.17 -9.14 2.68
CA SER A 493 -4.52 -9.32 1.27
C SER A 493 -6.01 -9.14 0.96
N VAL A 494 -6.91 -9.42 1.91
CA VAL A 494 -8.37 -9.25 1.73
C VAL A 494 -8.76 -7.80 2.01
N SER A 495 -8.29 -7.20 3.11
CA SER A 495 -8.58 -5.80 3.43
C SER A 495 -8.01 -4.84 2.38
N ASP A 496 -6.80 -5.09 1.88
CA ASP A 496 -6.20 -4.37 0.73
C ASP A 496 -7.08 -4.46 -0.50
N LEU A 497 -7.54 -5.67 -0.86
CA LEU A 497 -8.38 -5.85 -2.05
C LEU A 497 -9.71 -5.10 -1.92
N VAL A 498 -10.38 -5.18 -0.76
CA VAL A 498 -11.63 -4.44 -0.49
C VAL A 498 -11.41 -2.93 -0.64
N ALA A 499 -10.35 -2.39 -0.04
CA ALA A 499 -10.03 -0.97 -0.12
C ALA A 499 -9.71 -0.50 -1.55
N ARG A 500 -8.89 -1.27 -2.28
CA ARG A 500 -8.53 -0.95 -3.68
C ARG A 500 -9.73 -0.99 -4.61
N ILE A 501 -10.65 -1.95 -4.43
CA ILE A 501 -11.89 -2.00 -5.19
C ILE A 501 -12.75 -0.77 -4.89
N ALA A 502 -12.89 -0.37 -3.61
CA ALA A 502 -13.66 0.81 -3.25
C ALA A 502 -13.11 2.08 -3.94
N LEU A 503 -11.79 2.28 -3.92
CA LEU A 503 -11.15 3.42 -4.57
C LEU A 503 -11.15 3.34 -6.09
N ALA A 504 -11.20 2.15 -6.69
CA ALA A 504 -11.38 2.01 -8.14
C ALA A 504 -12.77 2.55 -8.59
N PHE A 505 -13.80 2.36 -7.77
CA PHE A 505 -15.14 2.89 -8.02
C PHE A 505 -15.29 4.35 -7.61
N ASN A 506 -14.68 4.76 -6.50
CA ASN A 506 -14.74 6.12 -6.00
C ASN A 506 -13.36 6.62 -5.54
N PRO A 507 -12.51 7.11 -6.47
CA PRO A 507 -11.16 7.58 -6.16
C PRO A 507 -11.14 8.82 -5.24
N SER A 508 -12.25 9.54 -5.15
CA SER A 508 -12.40 10.80 -4.42
C SER A 508 -13.16 10.64 -3.10
N ALA A 509 -13.32 9.41 -2.60
CA ALA A 509 -14.00 9.15 -1.34
C ALA A 509 -13.42 10.00 -0.19
N ALA A 510 -14.27 10.84 0.40
CA ALA A 510 -13.91 11.72 1.51
C ALA A 510 -14.32 11.10 2.86
N GLN A 511 -15.41 10.33 2.88
CA GLN A 511 -15.86 9.59 4.06
C GLN A 511 -16.02 8.11 3.77
N ALA A 512 -15.52 7.28 4.68
CA ALA A 512 -15.67 5.85 4.67
C ALA A 512 -16.39 5.34 5.92
N TYR A 513 -17.19 4.30 5.76
CA TYR A 513 -17.91 3.65 6.84
C TYR A 513 -17.70 2.14 6.85
N ASP A 514 -17.54 1.57 8.04
CA ASP A 514 -17.57 0.12 8.25
C ASP A 514 -18.59 -0.23 9.36
N PRO A 515 -19.70 -0.93 9.04
CA PRO A 515 -20.71 -1.31 10.04
C PRO A 515 -20.23 -2.41 11.00
N HIS A 516 -19.10 -3.06 10.69
CA HIS A 516 -18.52 -4.14 11.47
C HIS A 516 -16.99 -4.05 11.42
N VAL A 517 -16.46 -2.99 12.03
CA VAL A 517 -15.03 -2.59 11.95
C VAL A 517 -14.08 -3.71 12.38
N GLY A 518 -14.49 -4.57 13.33
CA GLY A 518 -13.60 -5.51 14.00
C GLY A 518 -12.41 -4.76 14.60
N ALA A 519 -11.18 -5.23 14.35
CA ALA A 519 -9.97 -4.51 14.76
C ALA A 519 -9.55 -3.38 13.81
N GLY A 520 -10.32 -3.07 12.77
CA GLY A 520 -10.10 -1.91 11.89
C GLY A 520 -9.28 -2.18 10.63
N ASP A 521 -9.09 -3.43 10.22
CA ASP A 521 -8.23 -3.79 9.08
C ASP A 521 -8.68 -3.17 7.75
N ALA A 522 -9.98 -3.15 7.45
CA ALA A 522 -10.51 -2.62 6.19
C ALA A 522 -10.34 -1.09 6.11
N LEU A 523 -10.69 -0.38 7.18
CA LEU A 523 -10.50 1.08 7.27
C LEU A 523 -9.02 1.45 7.27
N ALA A 524 -8.16 0.67 7.94
CA ALA A 524 -6.71 0.87 7.92
C ALA A 524 -6.14 0.70 6.49
N ALA A 525 -6.54 -0.35 5.77
CA ALA A 525 -6.14 -0.55 4.38
C ALA A 525 -6.59 0.63 3.50
N LEU A 526 -7.81 1.11 3.66
CA LEU A 526 -8.30 2.29 2.95
C LEU A 526 -7.50 3.55 3.29
N ARG A 527 -7.20 3.78 4.56
CA ARG A 527 -6.46 4.97 5.03
C ARG A 527 -5.01 5.02 4.54
N ARG A 528 -4.39 3.85 4.29
CA ARG A 528 -3.06 3.76 3.67
C ARG A 528 -3.08 4.25 2.22
N LEU A 529 -4.14 3.91 1.48
CA LEU A 529 -4.31 4.27 0.07
C LEU A 529 -4.92 5.67 -0.13
N ALA A 530 -5.79 6.10 0.79
CA ALA A 530 -6.48 7.39 0.78
C ALA A 530 -6.32 8.11 2.14
N PRO A 531 -5.18 8.79 2.38
CA PRO A 531 -4.87 9.38 3.70
C PRO A 531 -5.68 10.62 4.07
N ALA A 532 -6.66 11.03 3.27
CA ALA A 532 -7.57 12.10 3.64
C ALA A 532 -8.96 11.58 4.00
N VAL A 533 -9.22 10.27 3.82
CA VAL A 533 -10.54 9.71 4.09
C VAL A 533 -10.82 9.74 5.59
N ARG A 534 -11.98 10.28 5.95
CA ARG A 534 -12.54 10.20 7.30
C ARG A 534 -13.10 8.80 7.50
N CYS A 535 -12.65 8.11 8.54
CA CYS A 535 -13.09 6.75 8.84
C CYS A 535 -14.10 6.76 9.98
N VAL A 536 -15.29 6.23 9.71
CA VAL A 536 -16.38 6.05 10.67
C VAL A 536 -16.72 4.57 10.75
N GLY A 537 -17.18 4.09 11.89
CA GLY A 537 -17.65 2.72 11.96
C GLY A 537 -18.15 2.31 13.33
N GLN A 538 -18.57 1.06 13.41
CA GLN A 538 -19.11 0.49 14.62
C GLN A 538 -18.51 -0.90 14.88
N VAL A 539 -18.15 -1.16 16.14
CA VAL A 539 -17.63 -2.45 16.62
C VAL A 539 -18.60 -3.07 17.61
N VAL A 540 -18.65 -4.40 17.67
CA VAL A 540 -19.50 -5.09 18.65
C VAL A 540 -18.92 -4.98 20.06
N ARG A 541 -17.60 -5.18 20.23
CA ARG A 541 -16.94 -5.22 21.53
C ARG A 541 -16.09 -3.97 21.79
N PHE A 542 -16.03 -3.56 23.04
CA PHE A 542 -15.15 -2.47 23.48
C PHE A 542 -13.66 -2.80 23.25
N SER A 543 -13.26 -4.05 23.45
CA SER A 543 -11.90 -4.55 23.18
C SER A 543 -11.48 -4.34 21.72
N ASP A 544 -12.38 -4.54 20.77
CA ASP A 544 -12.12 -4.33 19.35
C ASP A 544 -11.96 -2.85 19.02
N ALA A 545 -12.80 -1.99 19.63
CA ALA A 545 -12.70 -0.54 19.50
C ALA A 545 -11.33 -0.04 19.98
N LEU A 546 -10.91 -0.54 21.15
CA LEU A 546 -9.60 -0.26 21.69
C LEU A 546 -8.49 -0.64 20.69
N ALA A 547 -8.51 -1.89 20.23
CA ALA A 547 -7.51 -2.42 19.30
C ALA A 547 -7.43 -1.58 18.01
N ALA A 548 -8.59 -1.24 17.45
CA ALA A 548 -8.68 -0.41 16.26
C ALA A 548 -8.05 0.98 16.47
N LYS A 549 -8.32 1.63 17.60
CA LYS A 549 -7.75 2.95 17.92
C LYS A 549 -6.23 2.90 18.14
N LEU A 550 -5.73 1.93 18.90
CA LEU A 550 -4.30 1.76 19.13
C LEU A 550 -3.55 1.48 17.84
N ALA A 551 -4.08 0.54 17.03
CA ALA A 551 -3.45 0.17 15.78
C ALA A 551 -3.48 1.31 14.75
N ALA A 552 -4.58 2.06 14.66
CA ALA A 552 -4.65 3.28 13.84
C ALA A 552 -3.55 4.28 14.23
N ARG A 553 -3.37 4.52 15.54
CA ARG A 553 -2.37 5.45 16.06
C ARG A 553 -0.95 5.01 15.75
N CYS A 554 -0.64 3.71 15.85
CA CYS A 554 0.65 3.16 15.44
C CYS A 554 0.90 3.25 13.93
N GLU A 555 -0.16 3.33 13.12
CA GLU A 555 -0.09 3.54 11.68
C GLU A 555 -0.10 5.03 11.27
N GLY A 556 -0.03 5.94 12.25
CA GLY A 556 0.10 7.37 12.01
C GLY A 556 -1.21 8.10 11.71
N TRP A 557 -2.36 7.53 12.06
CA TRP A 557 -3.66 8.17 11.93
C TRP A 557 -4.55 7.91 13.17
N SER A 558 -5.70 8.57 13.26
CA SER A 558 -6.65 8.37 14.37
C SER A 558 -8.09 8.44 13.87
N PHE A 559 -9.00 7.88 14.66
CA PHE A 559 -10.44 8.11 14.47
C PHE A 559 -10.81 9.48 15.04
N ASP A 560 -11.75 10.17 14.41
CA ASP A 560 -12.33 11.38 14.99
C ASP A 560 -13.16 11.03 16.24
N ASP A 561 -13.39 12.01 17.11
CA ASP A 561 -14.24 11.84 18.27
C ASP A 561 -15.65 11.37 17.89
N GLY A 562 -16.10 10.29 18.52
CA GLY A 562 -17.39 9.67 18.24
C GLY A 562 -17.49 8.93 16.90
N ALA A 563 -16.42 8.88 16.08
CA ALA A 563 -16.46 8.19 14.80
C ALA A 563 -16.44 6.66 14.92
N LEU A 564 -16.09 6.13 16.09
CA LEU A 564 -16.09 4.69 16.37
C LEU A 564 -17.03 4.37 17.55
N ALA A 565 -18.19 3.81 17.25
CA ALA A 565 -19.18 3.40 18.24
C ALA A 565 -19.03 1.94 18.69
N VAL A 566 -19.54 1.60 19.87
CA VAL A 566 -19.55 0.24 20.43
C VAL A 566 -21.00 -0.26 20.56
N GLY A 567 -21.27 -1.46 20.06
CA GLY A 567 -22.59 -2.10 19.98
C GLY A 567 -22.84 -2.69 18.59
N SER A 568 -23.85 -3.55 18.43
CA SER A 568 -24.17 -4.11 17.11
C SER A 568 -24.93 -3.11 16.23
N ALA A 569 -24.39 -2.75 15.06
CA ALA A 569 -25.05 -1.85 14.11
C ALA A 569 -26.38 -2.42 13.55
N LEU A 570 -26.58 -3.75 13.60
CA LEU A 570 -27.85 -4.36 13.22
C LEU A 570 -28.95 -4.12 14.26
N ALA A 571 -28.59 -4.17 15.54
CA ALA A 571 -29.53 -4.01 16.66
C ALA A 571 -29.76 -2.54 17.00
N GLU A 572 -28.68 -1.77 17.11
CA GLU A 572 -28.68 -0.35 17.46
C GLU A 572 -27.63 0.38 16.61
N ASP A 573 -28.10 1.00 15.55
CA ASP A 573 -27.26 1.77 14.62
C ASP A 573 -26.90 3.12 15.23
N ALA A 574 -25.68 3.24 15.74
CA ALA A 574 -25.19 4.47 16.37
C ALA A 574 -24.94 5.60 15.36
N HIS A 575 -24.86 5.26 14.08
CA HIS A 575 -24.57 6.18 12.98
C HIS A 575 -25.77 6.34 12.04
N ALA A 576 -26.98 6.07 12.52
CA ALA A 576 -28.19 6.13 11.71
C ALA A 576 -28.33 7.47 10.96
N GLY A 577 -28.43 7.38 9.63
CA GLY A 577 -28.53 8.54 8.74
C GLY A 577 -27.18 9.15 8.32
N GLU A 578 -26.06 8.71 8.89
CA GLU A 578 -24.73 9.06 8.39
C GLU A 578 -24.43 8.27 7.11
N LEU A 579 -24.03 8.97 6.05
CA LEU A 579 -23.78 8.40 4.74
C LEU A 579 -22.28 8.49 4.39
N ALA A 580 -21.77 7.50 3.66
CA ALA A 580 -20.38 7.41 3.27
C ALA A 580 -20.20 7.22 1.76
N ASP A 581 -19.12 7.80 1.24
CA ASP A 581 -18.69 7.68 -0.15
C ASP A 581 -18.18 6.27 -0.47
N ALA A 582 -17.60 5.61 0.55
CA ALA A 582 -17.12 4.25 0.50
C ALA A 582 -17.52 3.47 1.76
N VAL A 583 -18.39 2.48 1.63
CA VAL A 583 -18.67 1.51 2.71
C VAL A 583 -17.77 0.30 2.48
N VAL A 584 -16.81 0.04 3.36
CA VAL A 584 -15.87 -1.08 3.25
C VAL A 584 -16.00 -1.97 4.47
N SER A 585 -16.15 -3.28 4.28
CA SER A 585 -16.28 -4.18 5.41
C SER A 585 -15.92 -5.62 5.09
N VAL A 586 -15.42 -6.33 6.10
CA VAL A 586 -15.31 -7.79 6.10
C VAL A 586 -16.30 -8.32 7.13
N LEU A 587 -17.44 -8.81 6.62
CA LEU A 587 -18.60 -9.13 7.43
C LEU A 587 -18.43 -10.49 8.13
N PRO A 588 -19.02 -10.66 9.33
CA PRO A 588 -18.96 -11.92 10.06
C PRO A 588 -19.70 -13.02 9.26
N PRO A 589 -19.04 -14.15 8.93
CA PRO A 589 -19.65 -15.16 8.09
C PRO A 589 -20.68 -15.99 8.84
N ASN A 590 -21.89 -16.10 8.29
CA ASN A 590 -22.93 -17.00 8.80
C ASN A 590 -23.29 -16.76 10.27
N GLN A 591 -23.20 -15.50 10.73
CA GLN A 591 -23.78 -15.12 12.02
C GLN A 591 -25.24 -15.54 12.06
N GLY A 592 -25.61 -16.23 13.14
CA GLY A 592 -26.95 -16.77 13.33
C GLY A 592 -27.95 -15.69 13.71
N GLU A 593 -28.48 -15.80 14.92
CA GLU A 593 -29.44 -14.85 15.46
C GLU A 593 -28.78 -13.49 15.73
N TRP A 594 -29.38 -12.42 15.21
CA TRP A 594 -28.83 -11.05 15.27
C TRP A 594 -29.80 -10.03 15.88
N THR A 595 -31.02 -10.45 16.20
CA THR A 595 -32.02 -9.63 16.90
C THR A 595 -32.97 -10.51 17.70
N ASP A 596 -33.39 -10.02 18.87
CA ASP A 596 -34.35 -10.71 19.74
C ASP A 596 -35.80 -10.65 19.24
N HIS A 597 -36.07 -9.76 18.29
CA HIS A 597 -37.40 -9.46 17.77
C HIS A 597 -37.53 -9.87 16.30
N ALA A 598 -38.76 -9.98 15.79
CA ALA A 598 -38.93 -10.10 14.35
C ALA A 598 -38.40 -8.81 13.68
N PRO A 599 -37.54 -8.89 12.65
CA PRO A 599 -37.08 -7.71 11.93
C PRO A 599 -38.27 -6.91 11.41
N ASP A 600 -38.29 -5.61 11.70
CA ASP A 600 -39.40 -4.73 11.32
C ASP A 600 -39.46 -4.56 9.80
N PRO A 601 -40.56 -4.96 9.12
CA PRO A 601 -40.71 -4.74 7.68
C PRO A 601 -40.72 -3.26 7.28
N GLY A 602 -40.96 -2.34 8.22
CA GLY A 602 -40.93 -0.89 8.00
C GLY A 602 -39.55 -0.25 8.15
N ASP A 603 -38.53 -1.01 8.56
CA ASP A 603 -37.16 -0.51 8.68
C ASP A 603 -36.60 -0.18 7.29
N ALA A 604 -36.16 1.07 7.13
CA ALA A 604 -35.69 1.62 5.86
C ALA A 604 -34.46 0.92 5.29
N ARG A 605 -33.73 0.14 6.11
CA ARG A 605 -32.57 -0.64 5.67
C ARG A 605 -32.95 -1.80 4.76
N TRP A 606 -34.14 -2.38 4.90
CA TRP A 606 -34.54 -3.62 4.21
C TRP A 606 -35.11 -3.38 2.81
N VAL A 607 -34.42 -2.58 1.99
CA VAL A 607 -34.86 -2.16 0.65
C VAL A 607 -35.00 -3.31 -0.35
N PHE A 608 -34.28 -4.42 -0.16
CA PHE A 608 -34.39 -5.62 -0.99
C PHE A 608 -35.28 -6.70 -0.35
N GLY A 609 -35.86 -6.40 0.81
CA GLY A 609 -36.73 -7.31 1.57
C GLY A 609 -36.14 -7.70 2.92
N VAL A 610 -37.04 -8.17 3.79
CA VAL A 610 -36.74 -8.42 5.20
C VAL A 610 -35.81 -9.65 5.35
N PRO A 611 -34.61 -9.49 5.92
CA PRO A 611 -33.69 -10.59 6.14
C PRO A 611 -34.21 -11.53 7.26
N PRO A 612 -33.83 -12.81 7.24
CA PRO A 612 -34.26 -13.74 8.28
C PRO A 612 -33.58 -13.44 9.63
N ARG A 613 -34.34 -13.47 10.74
CA ARG A 613 -33.83 -13.25 12.10
C ARG A 613 -32.65 -14.15 12.48
N ASN A 614 -32.68 -15.40 12.02
CA ASN A 614 -31.71 -16.43 12.41
C ASN A 614 -30.48 -16.51 11.50
N LYS A 615 -30.33 -15.60 10.53
CA LYS A 615 -29.11 -15.47 9.70
C LYS A 615 -28.86 -14.03 9.31
N ALA A 616 -27.75 -13.45 9.75
CA ALA A 616 -27.45 -12.03 9.58
C ALA A 616 -26.84 -11.66 8.22
N ASN A 617 -26.44 -12.64 7.39
CA ASN A 617 -25.68 -12.40 6.15
C ASN A 617 -26.28 -11.30 5.25
N LEU A 618 -27.58 -11.39 4.91
CA LEU A 618 -28.27 -10.37 4.10
C LEU A 618 -28.68 -9.13 4.90
N ALA A 619 -28.76 -9.23 6.24
CA ALA A 619 -28.98 -8.07 7.10
C ALA A 619 -27.75 -7.14 7.07
N TRP A 620 -26.54 -7.70 7.17
CA TRP A 620 -25.30 -6.94 7.07
C TRP A 620 -25.09 -6.29 5.70
N VAL A 621 -25.41 -7.00 4.61
CA VAL A 621 -25.33 -6.43 3.25
C VAL A 621 -26.26 -5.23 3.11
N GLN A 622 -27.48 -5.31 3.66
CA GLN A 622 -28.45 -4.22 3.62
C GLN A 622 -28.11 -3.08 4.58
N GLN A 623 -27.57 -3.37 5.78
CA GLN A 623 -27.02 -2.36 6.69
C GLN A 623 -25.95 -1.53 5.99
N ALA A 624 -24.96 -2.19 5.39
CA ALA A 624 -23.90 -1.52 4.66
C ALA A 624 -24.43 -0.70 3.48
N PHE A 625 -25.42 -1.23 2.74
CA PHE A 625 -26.04 -0.50 1.63
C PHE A 625 -26.80 0.75 2.10
N ALA A 626 -27.43 0.72 3.28
CA ALA A 626 -28.21 1.85 3.81
C ALA A 626 -27.35 3.07 4.19
N HIS A 627 -26.08 2.87 4.57
CA HIS A 627 -25.12 3.96 4.85
C HIS A 627 -24.37 4.45 3.62
N ARG A 628 -24.68 3.96 2.43
CA ARG A 628 -24.02 4.39 1.20
C ARG A 628 -24.61 5.72 0.73
N ALA A 629 -23.78 6.74 0.56
CA ALA A 629 -24.19 8.01 -0.03
C ALA A 629 -24.63 7.84 -1.50
N PRO A 630 -25.50 8.71 -2.04
CA PRO A 630 -25.70 8.81 -3.49
C PRO A 630 -24.37 8.97 -4.23
N GLY A 631 -24.11 8.20 -5.28
CA GLY A 631 -22.80 8.14 -5.95
C GLY A 631 -21.71 7.34 -5.20
N GLY A 632 -21.94 6.97 -3.94
CA GLY A 632 -21.02 6.16 -3.14
C GLY A 632 -21.03 4.68 -3.53
N ILE A 633 -20.09 3.90 -2.99
CA ILE A 633 -19.93 2.47 -3.24
C ILE A 633 -19.87 1.68 -1.94
N ALA A 634 -20.48 0.50 -1.89
CA ALA A 634 -20.28 -0.47 -0.81
C ALA A 634 -19.52 -1.70 -1.34
N VAL A 635 -18.40 -2.04 -0.70
CA VAL A 635 -17.53 -3.17 -1.05
C VAL A 635 -17.41 -4.08 0.16
N LEU A 636 -18.04 -5.24 0.10
CA LEU A 636 -18.27 -6.09 1.25
C LEU A 636 -17.72 -7.49 0.99
N ALA A 637 -16.75 -7.94 1.80
CA ALA A 637 -16.41 -9.35 1.84
C ALA A 637 -17.43 -10.07 2.73
N ALA A 638 -18.23 -10.95 2.14
CA ALA A 638 -19.36 -11.61 2.79
C ALA A 638 -19.33 -13.13 2.55
N SER A 639 -20.06 -13.88 3.39
CA SER A 639 -20.24 -15.32 3.21
C SER A 639 -20.84 -15.64 1.83
N ASN A 640 -20.35 -16.71 1.19
CA ASN A 640 -20.90 -17.20 -0.08
C ASN A 640 -22.40 -17.53 -0.01
N ALA A 641 -22.95 -17.75 1.19
CA ALA A 641 -24.40 -17.94 1.39
C ALA A 641 -25.23 -16.76 0.84
N VAL A 642 -24.71 -15.53 0.89
CA VAL A 642 -25.35 -14.35 0.28
C VAL A 642 -25.62 -14.56 -1.22
N LEU A 643 -24.76 -15.33 -1.89
CA LEU A 643 -24.81 -15.49 -3.34
C LEU A 643 -25.84 -16.53 -3.78
N HIS A 644 -26.01 -17.63 -3.04
CA HIS A 644 -26.69 -18.83 -3.56
C HIS A 644 -27.62 -19.55 -2.56
N GLU A 645 -27.82 -19.06 -1.34
CA GLU A 645 -28.69 -19.75 -0.37
C GLU A 645 -30.12 -19.85 -0.91
N SER A 646 -30.69 -21.05 -0.81
CA SER A 646 -31.92 -21.45 -1.49
C SER A 646 -33.09 -21.65 -0.53
N ARG A 647 -32.90 -21.39 0.77
CA ARG A 647 -33.89 -21.62 1.83
C ARG A 647 -34.48 -20.32 2.36
N GLY A 648 -35.70 -20.40 2.90
CA GLY A 648 -36.35 -19.28 3.58
C GLY A 648 -36.67 -18.10 2.66
N CYS A 649 -36.52 -16.88 3.16
CA CYS A 649 -36.75 -15.64 2.38
C CYS A 649 -35.52 -15.18 1.58
N GLU A 650 -34.34 -15.78 1.78
CA GLU A 650 -33.08 -15.34 1.16
C GLU A 650 -33.13 -15.34 -0.39
N PRO A 651 -33.77 -16.32 -1.08
CA PRO A 651 -33.93 -16.27 -2.53
C PRO A 651 -34.74 -15.06 -3.01
N ALA A 652 -35.78 -14.66 -2.27
CA ALA A 652 -36.61 -13.51 -2.63
C ALA A 652 -35.85 -12.19 -2.44
N VAL A 653 -35.13 -12.07 -1.32
CA VAL A 653 -34.28 -10.89 -1.06
C VAL A 653 -33.16 -10.77 -2.10
N ARG A 654 -32.52 -11.89 -2.46
CA ARG A 654 -31.50 -11.90 -3.51
C ARG A 654 -32.07 -11.59 -4.89
N ALA A 655 -33.26 -12.09 -5.23
CA ALA A 655 -33.92 -11.75 -6.49
C ALA A 655 -34.20 -10.25 -6.59
N ALA A 656 -34.65 -9.61 -5.49
CA ALA A 656 -34.81 -8.16 -5.43
C ALA A 656 -33.47 -7.42 -5.57
N LEU A 657 -32.42 -7.91 -4.90
CA LEU A 657 -31.06 -7.36 -5.03
C LEU A 657 -30.55 -7.46 -6.47
N ILE A 658 -30.72 -8.60 -7.15
CA ILE A 658 -30.33 -8.79 -8.56
C ILE A 658 -31.10 -7.83 -9.47
N GLY A 659 -32.41 -7.72 -9.27
CA GLY A 659 -33.29 -6.87 -10.08
C GLY A 659 -33.11 -5.37 -9.85
N SER A 660 -32.51 -4.96 -8.72
CA SER A 660 -32.37 -3.55 -8.33
C SER A 660 -31.39 -2.74 -9.18
N GLY A 661 -30.49 -3.38 -9.93
CA GLY A 661 -29.41 -2.67 -10.62
C GLY A 661 -28.27 -2.18 -9.73
N CYS A 662 -28.38 -2.34 -8.41
CA CYS A 662 -27.36 -1.90 -7.45
C CYS A 662 -26.11 -2.78 -7.46
N VAL A 663 -26.21 -4.08 -7.81
CA VAL A 663 -25.05 -4.98 -7.84
C VAL A 663 -24.14 -4.64 -9.02
N ARG A 664 -22.91 -4.19 -8.75
CA ARG A 664 -21.93 -3.78 -9.76
C ARG A 664 -20.98 -4.91 -10.14
N ALA A 665 -20.42 -5.57 -9.14
CA ALA A 665 -19.48 -6.67 -9.33
C ALA A 665 -19.56 -7.70 -8.20
N VAL A 666 -19.20 -8.95 -8.51
CA VAL A 666 -19.03 -10.02 -7.52
C VAL A 666 -17.70 -10.73 -7.78
N VAL A 667 -16.87 -10.88 -6.74
CA VAL A 667 -15.55 -11.51 -6.80
C VAL A 667 -15.48 -12.69 -5.83
N SER A 668 -15.30 -13.92 -6.32
CA SER A 668 -15.08 -15.08 -5.45
C SER A 668 -13.64 -15.16 -4.98
N LEU A 669 -13.42 -15.25 -3.68
CA LEU A 669 -12.07 -15.36 -3.11
C LEU A 669 -11.69 -16.83 -2.87
N PRO A 670 -10.39 -17.19 -2.96
CA PRO A 670 -9.89 -18.49 -2.56
C PRO A 670 -10.34 -18.91 -1.15
N GLY A 671 -10.56 -20.20 -0.95
CA GLY A 671 -10.66 -20.76 0.40
C GLY A 671 -9.31 -20.77 1.13
N GLY A 672 -9.33 -20.86 2.45
CA GLY A 672 -8.12 -20.96 3.27
C GLY A 672 -7.33 -19.65 3.44
N LEU A 673 -7.88 -18.50 3.03
CA LEU A 673 -7.25 -17.19 3.26
C LEU A 673 -7.22 -16.78 4.73
N PHE A 674 -8.21 -17.24 5.50
CA PHE A 674 -8.32 -17.00 6.94
C PHE A 674 -7.76 -18.21 7.70
N ASP A 675 -6.98 -17.96 8.74
CA ASP A 675 -6.26 -18.98 9.52
C ASP A 675 -7.15 -19.71 10.55
N ASP A 676 -8.35 -19.19 10.82
CA ASP A 676 -9.35 -19.78 11.72
C ASP A 676 -10.24 -20.86 11.08
N GLY A 677 -10.03 -21.15 9.79
CA GLY A 677 -10.79 -22.16 9.07
C GLY A 677 -12.24 -21.77 8.78
N ARG A 678 -12.61 -20.48 8.88
CA ARG A 678 -13.95 -20.00 8.48
C ARG A 678 -14.25 -20.31 7.00
N ALA A 679 -15.54 -20.29 6.67
CA ALA A 679 -16.00 -20.50 5.30
C ALA A 679 -15.41 -19.44 4.33
N PRO A 680 -15.14 -19.80 3.06
CA PRO A 680 -14.68 -18.84 2.07
C PRO A 680 -15.66 -17.68 1.87
N LEU A 681 -15.11 -16.49 1.66
CA LEU A 681 -15.86 -15.27 1.39
C LEU A 681 -15.87 -14.93 -0.11
N SER A 682 -16.83 -14.10 -0.51
CA SER A 682 -16.81 -13.40 -1.79
C SER A 682 -17.01 -11.90 -1.54
N ILE A 683 -16.44 -11.07 -2.41
CA ILE A 683 -16.67 -9.63 -2.38
C ILE A 683 -17.90 -9.32 -3.23
N ILE A 684 -18.88 -8.63 -2.65
CA ILE A 684 -20.00 -8.03 -3.37
C ILE A 684 -19.83 -6.51 -3.40
N VAL A 685 -20.01 -5.93 -4.59
CA VAL A 685 -19.92 -4.48 -4.81
C VAL A 685 -21.29 -3.92 -5.14
N LEU A 686 -21.77 -2.95 -4.36
CA LEU A 686 -23.07 -2.32 -4.51
C LEU A 686 -22.92 -0.81 -4.74
N GLY A 687 -23.69 -0.24 -5.66
CA GLY A 687 -23.73 1.20 -5.96
C GLY A 687 -25.15 1.70 -6.20
N ASP A 688 -25.28 2.83 -6.89
CA ASP A 688 -26.59 3.38 -7.27
C ASP A 688 -27.39 2.43 -8.18
N GLU A 689 -28.71 2.53 -8.07
CA GLU A 689 -29.67 1.89 -8.97
C GLU A 689 -29.42 2.31 -10.43
N ARG A 690 -29.57 1.37 -11.36
CA ARG A 690 -29.33 1.58 -12.79
C ARG A 690 -30.64 1.47 -13.57
N ALA A 691 -30.97 2.52 -14.31
CA ALA A 691 -32.32 2.78 -14.83
C ALA A 691 -32.91 1.70 -15.76
N THR A 692 -32.17 1.16 -16.75
CA THR A 692 -32.60 -0.02 -17.55
C THR A 692 -31.39 -0.63 -18.28
N THR A 693 -31.40 -1.95 -18.49
CA THR A 693 -30.36 -2.77 -19.16
C THR A 693 -28.95 -2.52 -18.63
N PHE A 694 -28.52 -3.36 -17.70
CA PHE A 694 -27.19 -3.28 -17.12
C PHE A 694 -26.51 -4.65 -17.12
N GLU A 695 -25.18 -4.64 -17.07
CA GLU A 695 -24.39 -5.83 -16.84
C GLU A 695 -23.78 -5.79 -15.43
N THR A 696 -23.56 -6.98 -14.87
CA THR A 696 -22.83 -7.18 -13.62
C THR A 696 -21.52 -7.89 -13.93
N LEU A 697 -20.41 -7.41 -13.38
CA LEU A 697 -19.11 -8.05 -13.55
C LEU A 697 -18.96 -9.22 -12.57
N PHE A 698 -18.72 -10.41 -13.07
CA PHE A 698 -18.38 -11.58 -12.26
C PHE A 698 -16.90 -11.89 -12.42
N VAL A 699 -16.19 -12.07 -11.31
CA VAL A 699 -14.78 -12.46 -11.27
C VAL A 699 -14.61 -13.70 -10.38
N ASN A 700 -14.14 -14.80 -10.97
CA ASN A 700 -13.78 -16.02 -10.25
C ASN A 700 -12.28 -16.02 -9.94
N ALA A 701 -11.92 -15.73 -8.68
CA ALA A 701 -10.54 -15.78 -8.22
C ALA A 701 -10.25 -16.98 -7.30
N LEU A 702 -11.09 -18.04 -7.30
CA LEU A 702 -10.93 -19.22 -6.44
C LEU A 702 -9.54 -19.88 -6.55
N GLU A 703 -8.98 -19.91 -7.77
CA GLU A 703 -7.68 -20.52 -8.09
C GLU A 703 -6.50 -19.53 -7.94
N CYS A 704 -6.74 -18.31 -7.48
CA CYS A 704 -5.69 -17.29 -7.34
C CYS A 704 -4.91 -17.36 -6.02
N GLY A 705 -5.32 -18.22 -5.09
CA GLY A 705 -4.65 -18.38 -3.79
C GLY A 705 -3.45 -19.32 -3.87
N VAL A 706 -2.33 -18.94 -3.24
CA VAL A 706 -1.12 -19.77 -3.17
C VAL A 706 -0.94 -20.35 -1.77
N PRO A 707 -0.45 -21.59 -1.60
CA PRO A 707 -0.19 -22.16 -0.28
C PRO A 707 0.80 -21.32 0.53
N SER A 708 0.46 -21.03 1.79
CA SER A 708 1.30 -20.29 2.73
C SER A 708 1.58 -21.16 3.96
N GLY A 709 2.83 -21.62 4.09
CA GLY A 709 3.20 -22.62 5.09
C GLY A 709 2.57 -23.99 4.78
N SER A 710 1.40 -24.27 5.38
CA SER A 710 0.66 -25.51 5.14
C SER A 710 -0.18 -25.46 3.87
N ALA A 711 -0.57 -26.62 3.32
CA ALA A 711 -1.41 -26.67 2.12
C ALA A 711 -2.84 -26.14 2.34
N ALA A 712 -3.31 -26.08 3.59
CA ALA A 712 -4.64 -25.62 3.95
C ALA A 712 -4.76 -24.10 4.07
N VAL A 713 -3.68 -23.44 4.48
CA VAL A 713 -3.60 -21.97 4.58
C VAL A 713 -3.11 -21.43 3.24
N ARG A 714 -3.84 -20.46 2.70
CA ARG A 714 -3.52 -19.79 1.44
C ARG A 714 -3.32 -18.32 1.67
N GLU A 715 -2.49 -17.72 0.82
CA GLU A 715 -2.34 -16.28 0.71
C GLU A 715 -2.86 -15.85 -0.67
N LEU A 716 -3.45 -14.65 -0.75
CA LEU A 716 -3.83 -14.05 -2.02
C LEU A 716 -2.70 -13.10 -2.48
N PRO A 717 -1.87 -13.48 -3.46
CA PRO A 717 -0.71 -12.69 -3.86
C PRO A 717 -1.11 -11.31 -4.39
N ILE A 718 -0.22 -10.33 -4.25
CA ILE A 718 -0.45 -8.96 -4.77
C ILE A 718 -0.82 -8.97 -6.25
N ASP A 719 -0.21 -9.87 -7.03
CA ASP A 719 -0.45 -10.03 -8.46
C ASP A 719 -1.87 -10.46 -8.81
N ALA A 720 -2.45 -11.32 -7.98
CA ALA A 720 -3.83 -11.71 -8.10
C ALA A 720 -4.75 -10.52 -7.77
N ARG A 721 -4.43 -9.75 -6.72
CA ARG A 721 -5.16 -8.52 -6.35
C ARG A 721 -5.11 -7.50 -7.49
N ASP A 722 -3.93 -7.26 -8.07
CA ASP A 722 -3.73 -6.36 -9.23
C ASP A 722 -4.55 -6.82 -10.45
N ARG A 723 -4.58 -8.12 -10.73
CA ARG A 723 -5.38 -8.67 -11.84
C ARG A 723 -6.87 -8.45 -11.62
N ILE A 724 -7.36 -8.64 -10.39
CA ILE A 724 -8.77 -8.40 -10.03
C ILE A 724 -9.09 -6.91 -10.18
N VAL A 725 -8.32 -6.03 -9.54
CA VAL A 725 -8.54 -4.57 -9.56
C VAL A 725 -8.48 -4.02 -10.98
N SER A 726 -7.45 -4.36 -11.76
CA SER A 726 -7.34 -3.92 -13.17
C SER A 726 -8.44 -4.45 -14.09
N THR A 727 -9.09 -5.57 -13.73
CA THR A 727 -10.26 -6.07 -14.46
C THR A 727 -11.49 -5.23 -14.13
N ILE A 728 -11.66 -4.86 -12.86
CA ILE A 728 -12.71 -3.95 -12.39
C ILE A 728 -12.54 -2.56 -12.99
N GLU A 729 -11.34 -1.96 -12.91
CA GLU A 729 -11.06 -0.63 -13.48
C GLU A 729 -11.34 -0.57 -14.98
N ARG A 730 -10.92 -1.60 -15.73
CA ARG A 730 -11.23 -1.70 -17.16
C ARG A 730 -12.74 -1.74 -17.39
N TRP A 731 -13.46 -2.55 -16.62
CA TRP A 731 -14.91 -2.64 -16.71
C TRP A 731 -15.61 -1.31 -16.36
N ILE A 732 -15.15 -0.59 -15.34
CA ILE A 732 -15.64 0.75 -14.99
C ILE A 732 -15.46 1.70 -16.16
N ALA A 733 -14.30 1.68 -16.82
CA ALA A 733 -13.98 2.57 -17.94
C ALA A 733 -14.77 2.25 -19.22
N THR A 734 -15.06 0.97 -19.50
CA THR A 734 -15.69 0.54 -20.77
C THR A 734 -17.17 0.21 -20.64
N GLY A 735 -17.68 0.01 -19.43
CA GLY A 735 -19.04 -0.47 -19.15
C GLY A 735 -19.28 -1.94 -19.48
N SER A 736 -18.28 -2.67 -20.00
CA SER A 736 -18.37 -4.11 -20.29
C SER A 736 -16.99 -4.77 -20.30
N CYS A 737 -16.94 -6.05 -19.96
CA CYS A 737 -15.71 -6.83 -19.87
C CYS A 737 -15.75 -7.99 -20.86
N ALA A 738 -14.79 -8.02 -21.79
CA ALA A 738 -14.62 -9.16 -22.69
C ALA A 738 -14.38 -10.44 -21.85
N PRO A 739 -15.07 -11.55 -22.14
CA PRO A 739 -14.93 -12.77 -21.36
C PRO A 739 -13.48 -13.25 -21.30
N VAL A 740 -12.99 -13.46 -20.08
CA VAL A 740 -11.74 -14.12 -19.78
C VAL A 740 -12.08 -15.49 -19.20
N SER A 741 -11.93 -16.53 -20.02
CA SER A 741 -12.30 -17.91 -19.69
C SER A 741 -11.89 -18.31 -18.28
N GLY A 742 -12.87 -18.76 -17.49
CA GLY A 742 -12.69 -19.23 -16.11
C GLY A 742 -12.36 -18.14 -15.08
N PHE A 743 -12.27 -16.87 -15.49
CA PHE A 743 -11.81 -15.78 -14.62
C PHE A 743 -12.78 -14.61 -14.53
N ALA A 744 -13.24 -14.03 -15.64
CA ALA A 744 -14.08 -12.84 -15.58
C ALA A 744 -15.03 -12.70 -16.77
N ARG A 745 -16.25 -12.21 -16.53
CA ARG A 745 -17.24 -11.92 -17.57
C ARG A 745 -18.23 -10.86 -17.08
N SER A 746 -18.61 -9.93 -17.96
CA SER A 746 -19.77 -9.06 -17.74
C SER A 746 -21.03 -9.77 -18.20
N VAL A 747 -22.05 -9.84 -17.36
CA VAL A 747 -23.26 -10.65 -17.58
C VAL A 747 -24.50 -9.75 -17.54
N PRO A 748 -25.38 -9.80 -18.57
CA PRO A 748 -26.63 -9.04 -18.57
C PRO A 748 -27.56 -9.45 -17.42
N VAL A 749 -28.31 -8.48 -16.88
CA VAL A 749 -29.27 -8.71 -15.79
C VAL A 749 -30.24 -9.87 -16.05
N ASP A 750 -30.72 -10.05 -17.28
CA ASP A 750 -31.67 -11.10 -17.62
C ASP A 750 -31.08 -12.51 -17.43
N GLU A 751 -29.79 -12.68 -17.72
CA GLU A 751 -29.07 -13.95 -17.50
C GLU A 751 -28.86 -14.20 -16.00
N VAL A 752 -28.51 -13.16 -15.24
CA VAL A 752 -28.36 -13.24 -13.77
C VAL A 752 -29.70 -13.56 -13.08
N ALA A 753 -30.77 -12.89 -13.51
CA ALA A 753 -32.11 -13.08 -12.98
C ALA A 753 -32.69 -14.47 -13.31
N ALA A 754 -32.37 -15.01 -14.49
CA ALA A 754 -32.80 -16.36 -14.89
C ALA A 754 -32.16 -17.44 -14.02
N LEU A 755 -30.90 -17.27 -13.60
CA LEU A 755 -30.23 -18.20 -12.69
C LEU A 755 -30.64 -17.97 -11.23
N GLY A 756 -30.84 -16.71 -10.83
CA GLY A 756 -31.20 -16.34 -9.46
C GLY A 756 -30.05 -16.51 -8.46
N ASP A 757 -28.81 -16.49 -8.95
CA ASP A 757 -27.57 -16.70 -8.18
C ASP A 757 -26.55 -15.60 -8.55
N LEU A 758 -25.74 -15.20 -7.59
CA LEU A 758 -24.63 -14.26 -7.76
C LEU A 758 -23.25 -14.94 -7.76
N THR A 759 -23.16 -16.27 -7.90
CA THR A 759 -21.88 -17.01 -7.89
C THR A 759 -21.07 -16.80 -9.18
N PRO A 760 -19.87 -16.18 -9.12
CA PRO A 760 -19.05 -15.93 -10.30
C PRO A 760 -18.70 -17.17 -11.14
N TRP A 761 -18.44 -18.32 -10.52
CA TRP A 761 -18.07 -19.55 -11.23
C TRP A 761 -19.20 -20.12 -12.10
N SER A 762 -20.44 -19.66 -11.93
CA SER A 762 -21.57 -20.06 -12.77
C SER A 762 -21.59 -19.32 -14.12
N TYR A 763 -20.80 -18.26 -14.28
CA TYR A 763 -20.86 -17.35 -15.42
C TYR A 763 -19.60 -17.31 -16.29
N VAL A 764 -18.43 -17.73 -15.79
CA VAL A 764 -17.11 -17.47 -16.41
C VAL A 764 -16.41 -18.68 -17.01
#